data_AF-A0A9E1PQY2-F1
#
_entry.id   AF-A0A9E1PQY2-F1
#
_cell.length_a   1.000
_cell.length_b   1.000
_cell.length_c   1.000
_cell.angle_alpha   90.00
_cell.angle_beta   90.00
_cell.angle_gamma   90.00
#
_symmetry.space_group_name_H-M   'P 1'
#
loop_
_entity.id
_entity.type
_entity.pdbx_description
1 polymer ?
#
loop_
_entity_poly.entity_id
_entity_poly.type
_entity_poly.pdbx_seq_one_letter_code
_entity_poly.pdbx_strand_id
1 'polypeptide(L)'
;MANESGPEEKTPRRVNKMALGIGIAMLAVIAAAVYFTFYFVEQERERALQEWQVRLGIVADSRAADVNRWVEANFATIRELSENASLQIYMDELANSEGDKEGVTDEAAQAGYLRNLLVATAERTGFKPPELVGEVAANVERAGVAGLGLVDADGRPIVSSPGMPPVSGRIRKAVVNALDGEPALIDVYLGASNLPTIGFALPVYGIQSDEGAEGIGAVIGVRIIDQGLYEQLVQPGESSQTAETYLVRSEGATVEYLSPLRDDTPPLKRSFAMDTKDLAAAFAVEKPGGFGIKRDYSGGEVLVTSRSLASVPWVLVRTVSRDEALAGTDTRLKTILIVFVLIIVGVTVSIIAVWRHGSSIRSQEAAEKSRIAAERFENMTKFMNLITNSQPTQIFAVTGDTKYTYANAPAAKAAGITSDDMRGKTMASILGPTKAGFYAKVNEAILNSFAESDDTEKERQSHIHTFGESEEDDNFEVLKTDHIPLRGDRDYPPGVLTVMDDITDYTRERRRSDVMMRQLIDALVNVVERRDPHTTHQSARISEVARAIAREMETSDAEVKTVDIAGSLINLGRVFIPNEVLAKNSGFKASEQALFDNSYKDSVELLKGVEFEGPVVETIHQSGERWDGTGPDGLKGENILMTARILTIAKEFINLVSPRTGEPPMSFDEAAAELMMQANTRFDRHPISALINYMDNRGGIEKWSAFQSKS
;
A
#
# COMPACT_ATOMS: atom_id res chain seq x y z
N MET A 1 52.32 4.00 4.94
CA MET A 1 51.24 4.91 4.53
C MET A 1 49.93 4.15 4.63
N ALA A 2 49.18 4.44 5.69
CA ALA A 2 47.85 3.92 5.92
C ALA A 2 46.88 4.54 4.91
N ASN A 3 45.88 3.78 4.46
CA ASN A 3 44.65 4.37 3.96
C ASN A 3 43.49 3.56 4.55
N GLU A 4 42.74 4.23 5.43
CA GLU A 4 41.59 3.71 6.14
C GLU A 4 40.41 3.57 5.17
N SER A 5 39.86 2.36 5.06
CA SER A 5 38.55 2.11 4.45
C SER A 5 37.49 2.07 5.56
N GLY A 6 36.72 3.14 5.69
CA GLY A 6 35.51 3.16 6.53
C GLY A 6 34.40 2.27 5.94
N PRO A 7 33.49 1.70 6.75
CA PRO A 7 32.41 0.87 6.26
C PRO A 7 31.24 1.73 5.79
N GLU A 8 30.93 1.70 4.49
CA GLU A 8 29.66 2.19 3.95
C GLU A 8 28.50 1.29 4.42
N GLU A 9 27.66 1.84 5.29
CA GLU A 9 26.42 1.22 5.74
C GLU A 9 25.37 1.25 4.61
N LYS A 10 25.33 0.20 3.79
CA LYS A 10 24.26 -0.02 2.80
C LYS A 10 22.98 -0.45 3.50
N THR A 11 22.11 0.51 3.82
CA THR A 11 20.71 0.23 4.15
C THR A 11 20.00 -0.36 2.92
N PRO A 12 19.41 -1.57 2.99
CA PRO A 12 18.70 -2.14 1.85
C PRO A 12 17.39 -1.38 1.65
N ARG A 13 17.26 -0.71 0.49
CA ARG A 13 15.98 -0.16 0.00
C ARG A 13 14.92 -1.26 0.00
N ARG A 14 14.07 -1.29 1.03
CA ARG A 14 12.84 -2.10 1.04
C ARG A 14 11.93 -1.59 -0.08
N VAL A 15 12.01 -2.22 -1.25
CA VAL A 15 11.05 -2.02 -2.33
C VAL A 15 9.67 -2.33 -1.75
N ASN A 16 8.77 -1.35 -1.80
CA ASN A 16 7.42 -1.49 -1.28
C ASN A 16 6.72 -2.60 -2.07
N LYS A 17 6.53 -3.78 -1.45
CA LYS A 17 5.99 -4.99 -2.11
C LYS A 17 4.66 -4.73 -2.84
N MET A 18 3.90 -3.76 -2.36
CA MET A 18 2.65 -3.31 -2.99
C MET A 18 2.88 -2.60 -4.33
N ALA A 19 3.92 -1.76 -4.45
CA ALA A 19 4.28 -1.10 -5.71
C ALA A 19 4.81 -2.10 -6.75
N LEU A 20 5.57 -3.10 -6.29
CA LEU A 20 6.01 -4.21 -7.14
C LEU A 20 4.82 -5.04 -7.64
N GLY A 21 3.85 -5.34 -6.76
CA GLY A 21 2.63 -6.06 -7.13
C GLY A 21 1.79 -5.32 -8.19
N ILE A 22 1.62 -4.01 -8.05
CA ILE A 22 0.90 -3.19 -9.04
C ILE A 22 1.64 -3.16 -10.38
N GLY A 23 2.97 -3.01 -10.37
CA GLY A 23 3.78 -3.05 -11.59
C GLY A 23 3.69 -4.38 -12.33
N ILE A 24 3.71 -5.50 -11.60
CA ILE A 24 3.55 -6.85 -12.18
C ILE A 24 2.14 -7.03 -12.77
N ALA A 25 1.09 -6.61 -12.04
CA ALA A 25 -0.27 -6.69 -12.54
C ALA A 25 -0.47 -5.85 -13.82
N MET A 26 0.14 -4.67 -13.89
CA MET A 26 0.08 -3.82 -15.07
C MET A 26 0.80 -4.44 -16.28
N LEU A 27 1.98 -5.02 -16.06
CA LEU A 27 2.70 -5.77 -17.10
C LEU A 27 1.88 -6.97 -17.59
N ALA A 28 1.19 -7.69 -16.69
CA ALA A 28 0.33 -8.80 -17.06
C ALA A 28 -0.85 -8.35 -17.93
N VAL A 29 -1.49 -7.22 -17.61
CA VAL A 29 -2.59 -6.66 -18.41
C VAL A 29 -2.09 -6.23 -19.80
N ILE A 30 -0.93 -5.58 -19.88
CA ILE A 30 -0.34 -5.18 -21.18
C ILE A 30 -0.01 -6.42 -22.00
N ALA A 31 0.63 -7.44 -21.40
CA ALA A 31 0.96 -8.68 -22.09
C ALA A 31 -0.29 -9.41 -22.59
N ALA A 32 -1.35 -9.48 -21.78
CA ALA A 32 -2.62 -10.05 -22.18
C ALA A 32 -3.26 -9.27 -23.34
N ALA A 33 -3.28 -7.93 -23.28
CA ALA A 33 -3.81 -7.10 -24.35
C ALA A 33 -3.07 -7.33 -25.68
N VAL A 34 -1.73 -7.35 -25.64
CA VAL A 34 -0.89 -7.63 -26.81
C VAL A 34 -1.21 -9.03 -27.38
N TYR A 35 -1.28 -10.05 -26.52
CA TYR A 35 -1.62 -11.41 -26.93
C TYR A 35 -2.99 -11.48 -27.62
N PHE A 36 -4.02 -10.88 -27.02
CA PHE A 36 -5.37 -10.87 -27.60
C PHE A 36 -5.43 -10.10 -28.93
N THR A 37 -4.66 -9.03 -29.09
CA THR A 37 -4.56 -8.32 -30.38
C THR A 37 -3.97 -9.22 -31.47
N PHE A 38 -2.86 -9.90 -31.21
CA PHE A 38 -2.27 -10.83 -32.18
C PHE A 38 -3.20 -12.00 -32.50
N TYR A 39 -3.85 -12.56 -31.49
CA TYR A 39 -4.83 -13.62 -31.65
C TYR A 39 -6.01 -13.19 -32.54
N PHE A 40 -6.56 -12.00 -32.31
CA PHE A 40 -7.67 -11.47 -33.11
C PHE A 40 -7.26 -11.22 -34.57
N VAL A 41 -6.06 -10.68 -34.81
CA VAL A 41 -5.52 -10.46 -36.16
C VAL A 41 -5.39 -11.78 -36.93
N GLU A 42 -4.89 -12.83 -36.29
CA GLU A 42 -4.75 -14.14 -36.93
C GLU A 42 -6.10 -14.77 -37.26
N GLN A 43 -7.08 -14.68 -36.34
CA GLN A 43 -8.44 -15.17 -36.61
C GLN A 43 -9.10 -14.46 -37.80
N GLU A 44 -8.96 -13.14 -37.91
CA GLU A 44 -9.55 -12.38 -39.02
C GLU A 44 -8.83 -12.70 -40.35
N ARG A 45 -7.53 -13.00 -40.30
CA ARG A 45 -6.77 -13.48 -41.46
C ARG A 45 -7.25 -14.86 -41.94
N GLU A 46 -7.43 -15.80 -41.03
CA GLU A 46 -7.96 -17.13 -41.36
C GLU A 46 -9.36 -17.03 -41.97
N ARG A 47 -10.23 -16.20 -41.39
CA ARG A 47 -11.57 -15.94 -41.92
C ARG A 47 -11.53 -15.39 -43.34
N ALA A 48 -10.67 -14.40 -43.60
CA ALA A 48 -10.53 -13.84 -44.94
C ALA A 48 -10.05 -14.89 -45.96
N LEU A 49 -9.14 -15.78 -45.57
CA LEU A 49 -8.70 -16.88 -46.42
C LEU A 49 -9.83 -17.88 -46.71
N GLN A 50 -10.68 -18.20 -45.72
CA GLN A 50 -11.86 -19.06 -45.93
C GLN A 50 -12.88 -18.42 -46.87
N GLU A 51 -13.14 -17.12 -46.74
CA GLU A 51 -14.03 -16.38 -47.65
C GLU A 51 -13.51 -16.43 -49.09
N TRP A 52 -12.20 -16.27 -49.29
CA TRP A 52 -11.56 -16.42 -50.60
C TRP A 52 -11.59 -17.85 -51.12
N GLN A 53 -11.39 -18.85 -50.26
CA GLN A 53 -11.52 -20.26 -50.64
C GLN A 53 -12.90 -20.57 -51.22
N VAL A 54 -13.96 -20.08 -50.57
CA VAL A 54 -15.34 -20.24 -51.05
C VAL A 54 -15.54 -19.50 -52.37
N ARG A 55 -15.12 -18.23 -52.46
CA ARG A 55 -15.30 -17.42 -53.68
C ARG A 55 -14.60 -18.03 -54.90
N LEU A 56 -13.31 -18.41 -54.75
CA LEU A 56 -12.57 -19.05 -55.84
C LEU A 56 -13.14 -20.43 -56.16
N GLY A 57 -13.56 -21.18 -55.13
CA GLY A 57 -14.18 -22.49 -55.29
C GLY A 57 -15.43 -22.44 -56.16
N ILE A 58 -16.36 -21.52 -55.90
CA ILE A 58 -17.60 -21.36 -56.68
C ILE A 58 -17.29 -21.11 -58.17
N VAL A 59 -16.32 -20.23 -58.46
CA VAL A 59 -15.90 -19.95 -59.83
C VAL A 59 -15.27 -21.20 -60.45
N ALA A 60 -14.34 -21.85 -59.76
CA ALA A 60 -13.67 -23.06 -60.24
C ALA A 60 -14.66 -24.20 -60.53
N ASP A 61 -15.67 -24.40 -59.67
CA ASP A 61 -16.75 -25.37 -59.88
C ASP A 61 -17.57 -25.05 -61.14
N SER A 62 -17.94 -23.77 -61.32
CA SER A 62 -18.66 -23.33 -62.51
C SER A 62 -17.84 -23.51 -63.79
N ARG A 63 -16.57 -23.07 -63.82
CA ARG A 63 -15.72 -23.20 -65.01
C ARG A 63 -15.40 -24.67 -65.30
N ALA A 64 -15.22 -25.51 -64.28
CA ALA A 64 -15.00 -26.96 -64.46
C ALA A 64 -16.24 -27.65 -65.07
N ALA A 65 -17.44 -27.27 -64.63
CA ALA A 65 -18.67 -27.76 -65.24
C ALA A 65 -18.80 -27.31 -66.71
N ASP A 66 -18.41 -26.09 -67.05
CA ASP A 66 -18.43 -25.57 -68.42
C ASP A 66 -17.45 -26.32 -69.34
N VAL A 67 -16.24 -26.60 -68.86
CA VAL A 67 -15.26 -27.42 -69.60
C VAL A 67 -15.75 -28.87 -69.77
N ASN A 68 -16.30 -29.49 -68.73
CA ASN A 68 -16.88 -30.83 -68.82
C ASN A 68 -18.01 -30.86 -69.87
N ARG A 69 -18.93 -29.89 -69.86
CA ARG A 69 -20.00 -29.77 -70.86
C ARG A 69 -19.46 -29.61 -72.28
N TRP A 70 -18.38 -28.87 -72.46
CA TRP A 70 -17.73 -28.75 -73.77
C TRP A 70 -17.16 -30.08 -74.25
N VAL A 71 -16.48 -30.83 -73.38
CA VAL A 71 -15.95 -32.18 -73.70
C VAL A 71 -17.11 -33.13 -74.04
N GLU A 72 -18.15 -33.16 -73.21
CA GLU A 72 -19.34 -34.00 -73.41
C GLU A 72 -20.06 -33.66 -74.72
N ALA A 73 -20.19 -32.39 -75.08
CA ALA A 73 -20.81 -31.97 -76.35
C ALA A 73 -20.04 -32.47 -77.58
N ASN A 74 -18.69 -32.54 -77.50
CA ASN A 74 -17.88 -33.11 -78.56
C ASN A 74 -18.06 -34.63 -78.66
N PHE A 75 -18.07 -35.36 -77.53
CA PHE A 75 -18.41 -36.78 -77.54
C PHE A 75 -19.83 -37.06 -78.04
N ALA A 76 -20.80 -36.21 -77.69
CA ALA A 76 -22.18 -36.32 -78.17
C ALA A 76 -22.28 -36.14 -79.69
N THR A 77 -21.45 -35.25 -80.27
CA THR A 77 -21.36 -35.08 -81.73
C THR A 77 -20.86 -36.36 -82.41
N ILE A 78 -19.82 -37.00 -81.86
CA ILE A 78 -19.32 -38.27 -82.40
C ILE A 78 -20.35 -39.38 -82.20
N ARG A 79 -21.09 -39.35 -81.09
CA ARG A 79 -22.14 -40.33 -80.79
C ARG A 79 -23.32 -40.25 -81.76
N GLU A 80 -23.76 -39.03 -82.09
CA GLU A 80 -24.81 -38.79 -83.10
C GLU A 80 -24.42 -39.41 -84.46
N LEU A 81 -23.13 -39.41 -84.80
CA LEU A 81 -22.62 -40.05 -86.00
C LEU A 81 -22.52 -41.58 -85.86
N SER A 82 -22.01 -42.09 -84.74
CA SER A 82 -21.86 -43.53 -84.55
C SER A 82 -23.21 -44.26 -84.44
N GLU A 83 -24.24 -43.58 -83.95
CA GLU A 83 -25.62 -44.08 -83.84
C GLU A 83 -26.49 -43.69 -85.05
N ASN A 84 -25.91 -43.09 -86.10
CA ASN A 84 -26.65 -42.75 -87.30
C ASN A 84 -27.02 -44.03 -88.07
N ALA A 85 -28.33 -44.27 -88.28
CA ALA A 85 -28.82 -45.49 -88.91
C ALA A 85 -28.20 -45.76 -90.29
N SER A 86 -28.04 -44.73 -91.15
CA SER A 86 -27.43 -44.90 -92.48
C SER A 86 -25.95 -45.29 -92.39
N LEU A 87 -25.24 -44.75 -91.39
CA LEU A 87 -23.85 -45.11 -91.13
C LEU A 87 -23.75 -46.54 -90.59
N GLN A 88 -24.61 -46.92 -89.64
CA GLN A 88 -24.65 -48.28 -89.09
C GLN A 88 -24.99 -49.32 -90.16
N ILE A 89 -25.98 -49.07 -91.03
CA ILE A 89 -26.34 -49.98 -92.14
C ILE A 89 -25.13 -50.19 -93.07
N TYR A 90 -24.48 -49.11 -93.52
CA TYR A 90 -23.32 -49.21 -94.39
C TYR A 90 -22.16 -49.98 -93.72
N MET A 91 -21.92 -49.71 -92.43
CA MET A 91 -20.88 -50.40 -91.66
C MET A 91 -21.20 -51.88 -91.46
N ASP A 92 -22.47 -52.24 -91.26
CA ASP A 92 -22.94 -53.62 -91.11
C ASP A 92 -22.83 -54.39 -92.44
N GLU A 93 -23.21 -53.79 -93.57
CA GLU A 93 -22.99 -54.37 -94.92
C GLU A 93 -21.50 -54.59 -95.20
N LEU A 94 -20.65 -53.60 -94.89
CA LEU A 94 -19.21 -53.68 -95.12
C LEU A 94 -18.52 -54.70 -94.20
N ALA A 95 -18.97 -54.83 -92.94
CA ALA A 95 -18.45 -55.84 -92.02
C ALA A 95 -18.83 -57.26 -92.49
N ASN A 96 -20.07 -57.44 -92.97
CA ASN A 96 -20.54 -58.72 -93.50
C ASN A 96 -19.84 -59.14 -94.81
N SER A 97 -19.29 -58.18 -95.57
CA SER A 97 -18.48 -58.44 -96.76
C SER A 97 -16.97 -58.58 -96.48
N GLU A 98 -16.57 -58.75 -95.22
CA GLU A 98 -15.15 -58.79 -94.77
C GLU A 98 -14.33 -57.57 -95.23
N GLY A 99 -14.97 -56.41 -95.36
CA GLY A 99 -14.35 -55.16 -95.82
C GLY A 99 -14.26 -55.02 -97.35
N ASP A 100 -14.86 -55.93 -98.12
CA ASP A 100 -14.95 -55.80 -99.58
C ASP A 100 -16.06 -54.81 -99.98
N LYS A 101 -15.64 -53.75 -100.68
CA LYS A 101 -16.54 -52.69 -101.16
C LYS A 101 -17.49 -53.17 -102.26
N GLU A 102 -17.11 -54.18 -103.03
CA GLU A 102 -17.99 -54.74 -104.07
C GLU A 102 -19.19 -55.49 -103.47
N GLY A 103 -19.10 -55.88 -102.19
CA GLY A 103 -20.17 -56.53 -101.43
C GLY A 103 -21.21 -55.59 -100.82
N VAL A 104 -21.01 -54.27 -100.91
CA VAL A 104 -21.92 -53.25 -100.35
C VAL A 104 -22.88 -52.74 -101.43
N THR A 105 -24.18 -52.65 -101.10
CA THR A 105 -25.20 -52.26 -102.08
C THR A 105 -25.07 -50.77 -102.43
N ASP A 106 -24.96 -50.41 -103.70
CA ASP A 106 -24.78 -49.02 -104.14
C ASP A 106 -23.63 -48.28 -103.40
N GLU A 107 -22.50 -48.96 -103.17
CA GLU A 107 -21.37 -48.48 -102.35
C GLU A 107 -20.98 -47.03 -102.63
N ALA A 108 -20.85 -46.66 -103.90
CA ALA A 108 -20.42 -45.32 -104.29
C ALA A 108 -21.43 -44.24 -103.86
N ALA A 109 -22.72 -44.55 -103.87
CA ALA A 109 -23.79 -43.64 -103.44
C ALA A 109 -23.86 -43.55 -101.91
N GLN A 110 -23.76 -44.68 -101.20
CA GLN A 110 -23.75 -44.71 -99.74
C GLN A 110 -22.51 -44.01 -99.17
N ALA A 111 -21.31 -44.32 -99.67
CA ALA A 111 -20.06 -43.67 -99.29
C ALA A 111 -20.08 -42.16 -99.60
N GLY A 112 -20.71 -41.77 -100.72
CA GLY A 112 -20.93 -40.37 -101.08
C GLY A 112 -21.85 -39.63 -100.08
N TYR A 113 -22.95 -40.26 -99.67
CA TYR A 113 -23.84 -39.74 -98.63
C TYR A 113 -23.12 -39.58 -97.28
N LEU A 114 -22.41 -40.61 -96.83
CA LEU A 114 -21.65 -40.57 -95.57
C LEU A 114 -20.58 -39.48 -95.60
N ARG A 115 -19.90 -39.29 -96.74
CA ARG A 115 -18.94 -38.18 -96.88
C ARG A 115 -19.61 -36.83 -96.68
N ASN A 116 -20.77 -36.60 -97.32
CA ASN A 116 -21.51 -35.35 -97.18
C ASN A 116 -22.03 -35.14 -95.75
N LEU A 117 -22.46 -36.21 -95.08
CA LEU A 117 -22.87 -36.18 -93.68
C LEU A 117 -21.70 -35.79 -92.77
N LEU A 118 -20.52 -36.41 -92.95
CA LEU A 118 -19.32 -36.06 -92.19
C LEU A 118 -18.88 -34.62 -92.47
N VAL A 119 -18.92 -34.16 -93.73
CA VAL A 119 -18.59 -32.76 -94.09
C VAL A 119 -19.55 -31.77 -93.42
N ALA A 120 -20.86 -31.97 -93.57
CA ALA A 120 -21.87 -31.08 -93.00
C ALA A 120 -21.78 -31.04 -91.45
N THR A 121 -21.53 -32.20 -90.83
CA THR A 121 -21.37 -32.28 -89.38
C THR A 121 -20.08 -31.59 -88.93
N ALA A 122 -18.97 -31.81 -89.64
CA ALA A 122 -17.69 -31.15 -89.36
C ALA A 122 -17.79 -29.62 -89.44
N GLU A 123 -18.47 -29.10 -90.46
CA GLU A 123 -18.70 -27.66 -90.63
C GLU A 123 -19.57 -27.06 -89.52
N ARG A 124 -20.62 -27.79 -89.09
CA ARG A 124 -21.56 -27.35 -88.05
C ARG A 124 -20.95 -27.35 -86.65
N THR A 125 -20.05 -28.28 -86.36
CA THR A 125 -19.62 -28.58 -84.97
C THR A 125 -18.17 -28.22 -84.65
N GLY A 126 -17.42 -27.72 -85.65
CA GLY A 126 -16.06 -27.23 -85.48
C GLY A 126 -14.96 -28.29 -85.67
N PHE A 127 -15.30 -29.50 -86.12
CA PHE A 127 -14.33 -30.51 -86.59
C PHE A 127 -13.83 -30.21 -88.00
N LYS A 128 -13.51 -28.94 -88.29
CA LYS A 128 -13.03 -28.47 -89.58
C LYS A 128 -11.65 -27.83 -89.45
N PRO A 129 -10.83 -27.84 -90.51
CA PRO A 129 -9.60 -27.06 -90.52
C PRO A 129 -9.91 -25.55 -90.42
N PRO A 130 -8.98 -24.74 -89.89
CA PRO A 130 -9.16 -23.30 -89.76
C PRO A 130 -9.29 -22.62 -91.12
N GLU A 131 -10.11 -21.57 -91.20
CA GLU A 131 -10.29 -20.78 -92.43
C GLU A 131 -8.99 -20.05 -92.78
N LEU A 132 -8.54 -20.22 -94.03
CA LEU A 132 -7.28 -19.67 -94.51
C LEU A 132 -7.47 -18.21 -94.92
N VAL A 133 -6.62 -17.32 -94.41
CA VAL A 133 -6.50 -15.95 -94.91
C VAL A 133 -5.31 -15.89 -95.87
N GLY A 134 -5.58 -15.90 -97.19
CA GLY A 134 -4.59 -15.67 -98.26
C GLY A 134 -4.67 -16.62 -99.46
N GLU A 135 -4.22 -16.16 -100.64
CA GLU A 135 -4.08 -16.98 -101.86
C GLU A 135 -2.91 -17.98 -101.72
N VAL A 136 -3.16 -19.27 -101.95
CA VAL A 136 -2.09 -20.29 -101.91
C VAL A 136 -2.17 -21.25 -103.11
N ALA A 137 -1.00 -21.65 -103.60
CA ALA A 137 -0.78 -22.49 -104.79
C ALA A 137 -1.47 -23.87 -104.73
N ALA A 138 -2.04 -24.29 -105.87
CA ALA A 138 -2.97 -25.41 -106.02
C ALA A 138 -2.37 -26.84 -105.91
N ASN A 139 -1.05 -27.01 -105.74
CA ASN A 139 -0.38 -28.31 -105.93
C ASN A 139 0.46 -28.81 -104.74
N VAL A 140 0.15 -28.41 -103.49
CA VAL A 140 0.81 -28.96 -102.30
C VAL A 140 -0.20 -29.80 -101.52
N GLU A 141 0.02 -31.12 -101.44
CA GLU A 141 -0.70 -31.98 -100.50
C GLU A 141 -0.45 -31.50 -99.07
N ARG A 142 -1.48 -30.98 -98.42
CA ARG A 142 -1.39 -30.55 -97.02
C ARG A 142 -1.76 -31.73 -96.12
N ALA A 143 -0.96 -31.93 -95.08
CA ALA A 143 -1.31 -32.85 -94.01
C ALA A 143 -2.63 -32.42 -93.37
N GLY A 144 -3.59 -33.34 -93.23
CA GLY A 144 -4.83 -33.09 -92.52
C GLY A 144 -4.58 -32.66 -91.08
N VAL A 145 -5.34 -31.68 -90.59
CA VAL A 145 -5.17 -31.08 -89.25
C VAL A 145 -6.42 -31.18 -88.37
N ALA A 146 -7.60 -31.29 -88.96
CA ALA A 146 -8.88 -31.46 -88.26
C ALA A 146 -9.93 -31.98 -89.25
N GLY A 147 -10.79 -32.88 -88.80
CA GLY A 147 -11.81 -33.52 -89.61
C GLY A 147 -12.58 -34.58 -88.84
N LEU A 148 -13.55 -35.18 -89.52
CA LEU A 148 -14.25 -36.38 -89.09
C LEU A 148 -13.87 -37.54 -90.03
N GLY A 149 -13.73 -38.74 -89.48
CA GLY A 149 -13.41 -39.95 -90.22
C GLY A 149 -14.16 -41.16 -89.70
N LEU A 150 -14.42 -42.10 -90.58
CA LEU A 150 -15.00 -43.41 -90.31
C LEU A 150 -13.96 -44.46 -90.69
N VAL A 151 -13.69 -45.40 -89.77
CA VAL A 151 -12.76 -46.50 -89.97
C VAL A 151 -13.44 -47.85 -89.78
N ASP A 152 -12.92 -48.87 -90.46
CA ASP A 152 -13.32 -50.27 -90.27
C ASP A 152 -12.75 -50.87 -88.97
N ALA A 153 -13.09 -52.14 -88.69
CA ALA A 153 -12.59 -52.89 -87.54
C ALA A 153 -11.06 -53.07 -87.51
N ASP A 154 -10.37 -52.97 -88.66
CA ASP A 154 -8.91 -52.99 -88.76
C ASP A 154 -8.26 -51.60 -88.53
N GLY A 155 -9.10 -50.56 -88.38
CA GLY A 155 -8.71 -49.17 -88.27
C GLY A 155 -8.30 -48.52 -89.60
N ARG A 156 -8.70 -49.09 -90.75
CA ARG A 156 -8.46 -48.51 -92.08
C ARG A 156 -9.53 -47.46 -92.38
N PRO A 157 -9.15 -46.31 -92.96
CA PRO A 157 -10.10 -45.25 -93.28
C PRO A 157 -11.04 -45.64 -94.42
N ILE A 158 -12.35 -45.53 -94.17
CA ILE A 158 -13.41 -45.80 -95.15
C ILE A 158 -13.84 -44.48 -95.82
N VAL A 159 -14.32 -43.53 -95.01
CA VAL A 159 -14.79 -42.21 -95.44
C VAL A 159 -14.24 -41.16 -94.49
N SER A 160 -13.89 -39.98 -95.02
CA SER A 160 -13.43 -38.86 -94.18
C SER A 160 -13.82 -37.52 -94.78
N SER A 161 -14.01 -36.52 -93.92
CA SER A 161 -14.14 -35.12 -94.34
C SER A 161 -12.80 -34.59 -94.87
N PRO A 162 -12.82 -33.55 -95.73
CA PRO A 162 -11.61 -32.82 -96.10
C PRO A 162 -10.89 -32.31 -94.85
N GLY A 163 -9.56 -32.49 -94.81
CA GLY A 163 -8.73 -32.04 -93.69
C GLY A 163 -8.54 -33.05 -92.56
N MET A 164 -9.21 -34.21 -92.58
CA MET A 164 -8.99 -35.28 -91.60
C MET A 164 -7.52 -35.75 -91.61
N PRO A 165 -6.82 -35.76 -90.46
CA PRO A 165 -5.46 -36.29 -90.37
C PRO A 165 -5.39 -37.80 -90.65
N PRO A 166 -4.23 -38.31 -91.11
CA PRO A 166 -4.05 -39.75 -91.29
C PRO A 166 -4.17 -40.51 -89.96
N VAL A 167 -4.94 -41.61 -89.96
CA VAL A 167 -5.19 -42.49 -88.80
C VAL A 167 -3.92 -43.25 -88.42
N SER A 168 -3.02 -42.56 -87.73
CA SER A 168 -1.68 -43.05 -87.35
C SER A 168 -1.32 -42.59 -85.94
N GLY A 169 -0.33 -43.24 -85.33
CA GLY A 169 0.18 -42.86 -84.00
C GLY A 169 -0.91 -42.79 -82.93
N ARG A 170 -1.12 -41.58 -82.36
CA ARG A 170 -2.10 -41.33 -81.28
C ARG A 170 -3.54 -41.59 -81.71
N ILE A 171 -3.88 -41.26 -82.96
CA ILE A 171 -5.24 -41.47 -83.49
C ILE A 171 -5.53 -42.97 -83.61
N ARG A 172 -4.58 -43.74 -84.15
CA ARG A 172 -4.73 -45.20 -84.25
C ARG A 172 -4.87 -45.87 -82.88
N LYS A 173 -4.13 -45.41 -81.87
CA LYS A 173 -4.27 -45.91 -80.50
C LYS A 173 -5.67 -45.65 -79.94
N ALA A 174 -6.22 -44.46 -80.16
CA ALA A 174 -7.59 -44.15 -79.73
C ALA A 174 -8.65 -44.95 -80.48
N VAL A 175 -8.44 -45.24 -81.76
CA VAL A 175 -9.32 -46.13 -82.54
C VAL A 175 -9.37 -47.53 -81.94
N VAL A 176 -8.21 -48.12 -81.63
CA VAL A 176 -8.15 -49.45 -81.01
C VAL A 176 -8.92 -49.46 -79.69
N ASN A 177 -8.68 -48.47 -78.84
CA ASN A 177 -9.41 -48.34 -77.58
C ASN A 177 -10.92 -48.14 -77.77
N ALA A 178 -11.33 -47.43 -78.84
CA ALA A 178 -12.73 -47.23 -79.15
C ALA A 178 -13.41 -48.51 -79.61
N LEU A 179 -12.73 -49.32 -80.44
CA LEU A 179 -13.24 -50.61 -80.92
C LEU A 179 -13.48 -51.62 -79.79
N ASP A 180 -12.70 -51.52 -78.70
CA ASP A 180 -12.88 -52.31 -77.46
C ASP A 180 -14.16 -51.92 -76.66
N GLY A 181 -14.98 -50.99 -77.18
CA GLY A 181 -16.27 -50.61 -76.62
C GLY A 181 -16.28 -49.33 -75.77
N GLU A 182 -15.11 -48.72 -75.53
CA GLU A 182 -14.96 -47.58 -74.61
C GLU A 182 -14.73 -46.25 -75.36
N PRO A 183 -15.40 -45.15 -74.99
CA PRO A 183 -15.08 -43.83 -75.53
C PRO A 183 -13.61 -43.46 -75.35
N ALA A 184 -12.92 -43.17 -76.46
CA ALA A 184 -11.49 -42.89 -76.44
C ALA A 184 -11.20 -41.41 -76.71
N LEU A 185 -10.49 -40.77 -75.77
CA LEU A 185 -9.97 -39.42 -75.92
C LEU A 185 -8.55 -39.44 -76.50
N ILE A 186 -8.33 -38.67 -77.56
CA ILE A 186 -6.98 -38.29 -78.00
C ILE A 186 -6.64 -36.98 -77.28
N ASP A 187 -5.93 -37.10 -76.16
CA ASP A 187 -5.57 -35.98 -75.30
C ASP A 187 -4.78 -34.89 -76.06
N VAL A 188 -4.83 -33.64 -75.58
CA VAL A 188 -4.33 -32.44 -76.26
C VAL A 188 -2.87 -32.58 -76.67
N TYR A 189 -2.58 -32.35 -77.94
CA TYR A 189 -1.23 -32.42 -78.49
C TYR A 189 -1.01 -31.32 -79.53
N LEU A 190 0.25 -31.03 -79.86
CA LEU A 190 0.57 -30.16 -80.99
C LEU A 190 0.43 -30.96 -82.29
N GLY A 191 -0.57 -30.60 -83.10
CA GLY A 191 -0.82 -31.22 -84.40
C GLY A 191 0.19 -30.81 -85.48
N ALA A 192 -0.03 -31.25 -86.72
CA ALA A 192 0.86 -30.95 -87.85
C ALA A 192 0.97 -29.44 -88.17
N SER A 193 -0.04 -28.64 -87.80
CA SER A 193 -0.03 -27.17 -87.87
C SER A 193 0.63 -26.49 -86.67
N ASN A 194 1.20 -27.25 -85.72
CA ASN A 194 1.70 -26.75 -84.43
C ASN A 194 0.61 -26.00 -83.63
N LEU A 195 -0.66 -26.34 -83.88
CA LEU A 195 -1.82 -25.87 -83.13
C LEU A 195 -2.30 -26.95 -82.14
N PRO A 196 -2.78 -26.56 -80.95
CA PRO A 196 -3.34 -27.48 -79.97
C PRO A 196 -4.52 -28.23 -80.57
N THR A 197 -4.43 -29.54 -80.60
CA THR A 197 -5.36 -30.44 -81.27
C THR A 197 -5.84 -31.47 -80.26
N ILE A 198 -7.13 -31.80 -80.32
CA ILE A 198 -7.78 -32.81 -79.51
C ILE A 198 -8.62 -33.71 -80.40
N GLY A 199 -8.79 -34.97 -80.02
CA GLY A 199 -9.64 -35.88 -80.76
C GLY A 199 -10.48 -36.77 -79.87
N PHE A 200 -11.51 -37.34 -80.49
CA PHE A 200 -12.56 -38.12 -79.86
C PHE A 200 -12.85 -39.30 -80.77
N ALA A 201 -12.96 -40.50 -80.21
CA ALA A 201 -13.32 -41.69 -80.96
C ALA A 201 -14.38 -42.51 -80.21
N LEU A 202 -15.36 -43.01 -80.95
CA LEU A 202 -16.42 -43.90 -80.45
C LEU A 202 -16.59 -45.09 -81.38
N PRO A 203 -16.88 -46.28 -80.84
CA PRO A 203 -17.22 -47.45 -81.65
C PRO A 203 -18.54 -47.24 -82.40
N VAL A 204 -18.63 -47.86 -83.56
CA VAL A 204 -19.87 -48.09 -84.29
C VAL A 204 -20.29 -49.52 -84.04
N TYR A 205 -21.52 -49.71 -83.57
CA TYR A 205 -22.11 -51.02 -83.35
C TYR A 205 -23.06 -51.40 -84.49
N GLY A 206 -23.14 -52.70 -84.80
CA GLY A 206 -24.11 -53.23 -85.77
C GLY A 206 -25.55 -53.14 -85.24
N ILE A 207 -26.53 -53.16 -86.14
CA ILE A 207 -27.95 -52.91 -85.77
C ILE A 207 -28.51 -54.02 -84.86
N GLN A 208 -27.90 -55.21 -84.88
CA GLN A 208 -28.29 -56.39 -84.08
C GLN A 208 -27.23 -56.80 -83.04
N SER A 209 -26.30 -55.92 -82.67
CA SER A 209 -25.24 -56.26 -81.70
C SER A 209 -25.75 -56.28 -80.26
N ASP A 210 -25.30 -57.26 -79.47
CA ASP A 210 -25.55 -57.35 -78.03
C ASP A 210 -24.81 -56.24 -77.24
N GLU A 211 -25.29 -55.92 -76.03
CA GLU A 211 -24.59 -55.02 -75.11
C GLU A 211 -23.18 -55.55 -74.78
N GLY A 212 -22.14 -54.80 -75.11
CA GLY A 212 -20.73 -55.17 -74.90
C GLY A 212 -20.05 -55.89 -76.07
N ALA A 213 -20.67 -55.92 -77.25
CA ALA A 213 -20.02 -56.37 -78.47
C ALA A 213 -18.84 -55.46 -78.87
N GLU A 214 -17.84 -56.01 -79.57
CA GLU A 214 -16.78 -55.20 -80.19
C GLU A 214 -17.37 -54.31 -81.31
N GLY A 215 -16.81 -53.11 -81.48
CA GLY A 215 -17.23 -52.21 -82.54
C GLY A 215 -16.87 -52.77 -83.92
N ILE A 216 -17.83 -52.75 -84.86
CA ILE A 216 -17.59 -53.12 -86.27
C ILE A 216 -16.81 -52.04 -87.06
N GLY A 217 -16.54 -50.92 -86.40
CA GLY A 217 -15.72 -49.80 -86.85
C GLY A 217 -15.75 -48.67 -85.82
N ALA A 218 -15.18 -47.51 -86.15
CA ALA A 218 -15.19 -46.36 -85.25
C ALA A 218 -15.38 -45.04 -85.99
N VAL A 219 -16.10 -44.10 -85.36
CA VAL A 219 -16.12 -42.70 -85.77
C VAL A 219 -15.05 -41.96 -84.99
N ILE A 220 -14.23 -41.21 -85.71
CA ILE A 220 -13.13 -40.42 -85.16
C ILE A 220 -13.36 -38.97 -85.53
N GLY A 221 -13.32 -38.07 -84.55
CA GLY A 221 -13.24 -36.65 -84.78
C GLY A 221 -11.96 -36.07 -84.24
N VAL A 222 -11.26 -35.29 -85.06
CA VAL A 222 -10.09 -34.50 -84.65
C VAL A 222 -10.41 -33.04 -84.90
N ARG A 223 -10.22 -32.19 -83.88
CA ARG A 223 -10.43 -30.75 -84.00
C ARG A 223 -9.26 -29.97 -83.40
N ILE A 224 -9.05 -28.79 -83.93
CA ILE A 224 -8.18 -27.80 -83.29
C ILE A 224 -8.96 -27.20 -82.12
N ILE A 225 -8.28 -27.00 -80.99
CA ILE A 225 -8.86 -26.27 -79.87
C ILE A 225 -8.92 -24.80 -80.25
N ASP A 226 -10.14 -24.32 -80.44
CA ASP A 226 -10.45 -22.93 -80.78
C ASP A 226 -10.77 -22.10 -79.52
N GLN A 227 -11.19 -20.85 -79.72
CA GLN A 227 -11.64 -19.98 -78.64
C GLN A 227 -12.80 -20.58 -77.84
N GLY A 228 -13.59 -21.50 -78.39
CA GLY A 228 -14.76 -22.08 -77.74
C GLY A 228 -14.44 -22.82 -76.43
N LEU A 229 -13.28 -23.48 -76.32
CA LEU A 229 -12.83 -24.08 -75.05
C LEU A 229 -12.26 -23.01 -74.11
N TYR A 230 -11.40 -22.12 -74.61
CA TYR A 230 -10.72 -21.14 -73.76
C TYR A 230 -11.68 -20.08 -73.19
N GLU A 231 -12.75 -19.75 -73.91
CA GLU A 231 -13.85 -18.91 -73.42
C GLU A 231 -14.57 -19.55 -72.23
N GLN A 232 -14.63 -20.89 -72.13
CA GLN A 232 -15.21 -21.56 -70.95
C GLN A 232 -14.39 -21.31 -69.68
N LEU A 233 -13.10 -20.96 -69.80
CA LEU A 233 -12.23 -20.67 -68.67
C LEU A 233 -12.41 -19.24 -68.15
N VAL A 234 -12.88 -18.32 -69.00
CA VAL A 234 -13.07 -16.92 -68.65
C VAL A 234 -14.32 -16.77 -67.77
N GLN A 235 -14.17 -16.08 -66.64
CA GLN A 235 -15.30 -15.77 -65.76
C GLN A 235 -15.96 -14.45 -66.22
N PRO A 236 -17.24 -14.47 -66.61
CA PRO A 236 -17.96 -13.24 -66.97
C PRO A 236 -18.10 -12.31 -65.78
N GLY A 237 -17.85 -11.02 -65.98
CA GLY A 237 -17.97 -9.99 -64.94
C GLY A 237 -16.92 -10.09 -63.83
N GLU A 238 -15.76 -10.71 -64.10
CA GLU A 238 -14.69 -10.83 -63.12
C GLU A 238 -14.24 -9.45 -62.61
N SER A 239 -14.30 -9.28 -61.30
CA SER A 239 -13.93 -8.03 -60.62
C SER A 239 -12.44 -7.96 -60.32
N SER A 240 -11.78 -9.11 -60.25
CA SER A 240 -10.36 -9.23 -59.90
C SER A 240 -9.50 -9.05 -61.15
N GLN A 241 -8.57 -8.12 -61.12
CA GLN A 241 -7.71 -7.82 -62.24
C GLN A 241 -6.70 -8.92 -62.50
N THR A 242 -6.18 -9.57 -61.45
CA THR A 242 -5.12 -10.60 -61.54
C THR A 242 -5.65 -12.02 -61.62
N ALA A 243 -6.95 -12.23 -61.49
CA ALA A 243 -7.48 -13.58 -61.38
C ALA A 243 -7.48 -14.29 -62.74
N GLU A 244 -6.91 -15.49 -62.78
CA GLU A 244 -6.77 -16.31 -63.98
C GLU A 244 -7.32 -17.73 -63.79
N THR A 245 -7.83 -18.34 -64.86
CA THR A 245 -8.26 -19.74 -64.88
C THR A 245 -7.57 -20.43 -66.05
N TYR A 246 -6.88 -21.53 -65.79
CA TYR A 246 -6.13 -22.26 -66.81
C TYR A 246 -6.21 -23.77 -66.58
N LEU A 247 -5.90 -24.53 -67.62
CA LEU A 247 -5.90 -26.00 -67.59
C LEU A 247 -4.46 -26.51 -67.51
N VAL A 248 -4.25 -27.52 -66.69
CA VAL A 248 -2.96 -28.22 -66.59
C VAL A 248 -3.14 -29.74 -66.63
N ARG A 249 -2.09 -30.48 -67.01
CA ARG A 249 -2.03 -31.93 -66.80
C ARG A 249 -0.70 -32.35 -66.22
N SER A 250 -0.69 -33.53 -65.60
CA SER A 250 0.55 -34.23 -65.27
C SER A 250 1.05 -35.00 -66.49
N GLU A 251 2.29 -34.74 -66.92
CA GLU A 251 2.99 -35.54 -67.91
C GLU A 251 4.35 -35.99 -67.32
N GLY A 252 4.38 -37.23 -66.83
CA GLY A 252 5.54 -37.79 -66.15
C GLY A 252 5.90 -37.01 -64.89
N ALA A 253 7.11 -36.44 -64.86
CA ALA A 253 7.61 -35.63 -63.74
C ALA A 253 7.36 -34.13 -63.94
N THR A 254 6.55 -33.74 -64.93
CA THR A 254 6.27 -32.34 -65.25
C THR A 254 4.77 -32.04 -65.24
N VAL A 255 4.43 -30.78 -64.98
CA VAL A 255 3.10 -30.22 -65.17
C VAL A 255 3.10 -29.34 -66.41
N GLU A 256 2.25 -29.66 -67.38
CA GLU A 256 2.09 -28.92 -68.63
C GLU A 256 0.85 -28.02 -68.60
N TYR A 257 0.95 -26.84 -69.22
CA TYR A 257 -0.17 -25.90 -69.34
C TYR A 257 -0.88 -26.09 -70.68
N LEU A 258 -2.17 -26.41 -70.62
CA LEU A 258 -3.00 -26.79 -71.76
C LEU A 258 -3.81 -25.64 -72.35
N SER A 259 -3.85 -24.49 -71.68
CA SER A 259 -4.55 -23.28 -72.14
C SER A 259 -3.58 -22.11 -72.29
N PRO A 260 -3.97 -21.04 -73.02
CA PRO A 260 -3.22 -19.80 -73.03
C PRO A 260 -3.10 -19.26 -71.61
N LEU A 261 -1.96 -18.67 -71.30
CA LEU A 261 -1.73 -17.98 -70.04
C LEU A 261 -1.94 -16.48 -70.23
N ARG A 262 -2.15 -15.77 -69.12
CA ARG A 262 -2.33 -14.32 -69.05
C ARG A 262 -1.14 -13.53 -69.60
N ASP A 263 0.07 -14.11 -69.58
CA ASP A 263 1.27 -13.51 -70.15
C ASP A 263 1.44 -13.81 -71.66
N ASP A 264 0.34 -14.14 -72.33
CA ASP A 264 0.26 -14.50 -73.75
C ASP A 264 1.05 -15.76 -74.15
N THR A 265 1.47 -16.57 -73.17
CA THR A 265 2.12 -17.85 -73.47
C THR A 265 1.13 -18.80 -74.14
N PRO A 266 1.45 -19.34 -75.33
CA PRO A 266 0.56 -20.28 -76.01
C PRO A 266 0.42 -21.62 -75.26
N PRO A 267 -0.69 -22.35 -75.48
CA PRO A 267 -0.87 -23.69 -74.93
C PRO A 267 0.28 -24.63 -75.29
N LEU A 268 0.61 -25.56 -74.39
CA LEU A 268 1.69 -26.55 -74.51
C LEU A 268 3.10 -25.97 -74.70
N LYS A 269 3.29 -24.65 -74.47
CA LYS A 269 4.63 -24.02 -74.52
C LYS A 269 5.27 -23.82 -73.14
N ARG A 270 4.51 -24.01 -72.06
CA ARG A 270 5.02 -23.90 -70.69
C ARG A 270 4.82 -25.21 -69.94
N SER A 271 5.89 -25.62 -69.25
CA SER A 271 5.88 -26.72 -68.31
C SER A 271 6.87 -26.46 -67.18
N PHE A 272 6.62 -27.07 -66.02
CA PHE A 272 7.53 -27.05 -64.88
C PHE A 272 7.66 -28.45 -64.28
N ALA A 273 8.72 -28.70 -63.53
CA ALA A 273 8.86 -29.94 -62.78
C ALA A 273 7.81 -30.02 -61.65
N MET A 274 7.25 -31.20 -61.41
CA MET A 274 6.25 -31.42 -60.35
C MET A 274 6.80 -31.11 -58.95
N ASP A 275 8.12 -31.25 -58.74
CA ASP A 275 8.81 -30.93 -57.48
C ASP A 275 9.18 -29.44 -57.33
N THR A 276 8.76 -28.59 -58.27
CA THR A 276 8.99 -27.14 -58.20
C THR A 276 8.33 -26.60 -56.93
N LYS A 277 9.16 -26.08 -56.02
CA LYS A 277 8.72 -25.65 -54.70
C LYS A 277 7.60 -24.62 -54.78
N ASP A 278 6.51 -24.91 -54.07
CA ASP A 278 5.34 -24.05 -53.93
C ASP A 278 4.66 -23.67 -55.26
N LEU A 279 4.87 -24.41 -56.36
CA LEU A 279 4.19 -24.13 -57.62
C LEU A 279 2.69 -24.44 -57.54
N ALA A 280 1.86 -23.47 -57.94
CA ALA A 280 0.41 -23.56 -57.93
C ALA A 280 -0.12 -24.70 -58.81
N ALA A 281 0.47 -24.89 -60.00
CA ALA A 281 0.08 -25.95 -60.92
C ALA A 281 0.44 -27.35 -60.39
N ALA A 282 1.61 -27.53 -59.78
CA ALA A 282 1.98 -28.80 -59.16
C ALA A 282 1.06 -29.14 -57.98
N PHE A 283 0.80 -28.16 -57.10
CA PHE A 283 -0.15 -28.30 -55.99
C PHE A 283 -1.56 -28.67 -56.48
N ALA A 284 -2.02 -28.05 -57.57
CA ALA A 284 -3.34 -28.31 -58.13
C ALA A 284 -3.49 -29.76 -58.63
N VAL A 285 -2.44 -30.30 -59.25
CA VAL A 285 -2.39 -31.68 -59.77
C VAL A 285 -2.27 -32.70 -58.64
N GLU A 286 -1.42 -32.45 -57.64
CA GLU A 286 -1.24 -33.35 -56.50
C GLU A 286 -2.48 -33.41 -55.58
N LYS A 287 -3.18 -32.28 -55.43
CA LYS A 287 -4.32 -32.15 -54.51
C LYS A 287 -5.49 -31.40 -55.17
N PRO A 288 -6.20 -32.03 -56.12
CA PRO A 288 -7.39 -31.44 -56.72
C PRO A 288 -8.42 -31.07 -55.65
N GLY A 289 -8.98 -29.86 -55.73
CA GLY A 289 -9.88 -29.31 -54.71
C GLY A 289 -9.17 -28.59 -53.56
N GLY A 290 -7.84 -28.65 -53.50
CA GLY A 290 -7.04 -27.96 -52.50
C GLY A 290 -7.19 -26.43 -52.60
N PHE A 291 -6.88 -25.76 -51.49
CA PHE A 291 -6.75 -24.32 -51.43
C PHE A 291 -5.47 -23.95 -50.68
N GLY A 292 -4.78 -22.91 -51.14
CA GLY A 292 -3.60 -22.42 -50.46
C GLY A 292 -2.98 -21.21 -51.13
N ILE A 293 -1.95 -20.65 -50.48
CA ILE A 293 -1.07 -19.64 -51.06
C ILE A 293 0.11 -20.37 -51.69
N LYS A 294 0.29 -20.18 -53.00
CA LYS A 294 1.34 -20.80 -53.83
C LYS A 294 1.93 -19.77 -54.78
N ARG A 295 2.90 -20.18 -55.58
CA ARG A 295 3.52 -19.35 -56.62
C ARG A 295 2.96 -19.74 -57.97
N ASP A 296 2.54 -18.75 -58.74
CA ASP A 296 2.13 -18.98 -60.13
C ASP A 296 3.36 -19.24 -61.03
N TYR A 297 3.10 -19.40 -62.32
CA TYR A 297 4.15 -19.59 -63.33
C TYR A 297 5.06 -18.37 -63.51
N SER A 298 4.65 -17.18 -63.05
CA SER A 298 5.45 -15.94 -63.08
C SER A 298 6.31 -15.78 -61.81
N GLY A 299 6.10 -16.65 -60.81
CA GLY A 299 6.78 -16.63 -59.52
C GLY A 299 6.09 -15.78 -58.45
N GLY A 300 4.96 -15.14 -58.77
CA GLY A 300 4.18 -14.31 -57.85
C GLY A 300 3.32 -15.14 -56.89
N GLU A 301 3.11 -14.65 -55.67
CA GLU A 301 2.24 -15.33 -54.70
C GLU A 301 0.77 -15.18 -55.09
N VAL A 302 0.08 -16.30 -55.22
CA VAL A 302 -1.32 -16.39 -55.59
C VAL A 302 -2.09 -17.28 -54.61
N LEU A 303 -3.35 -16.92 -54.37
CA LEU A 303 -4.33 -17.86 -53.83
C LEU A 303 -4.74 -18.79 -54.96
N VAL A 304 -4.62 -20.09 -54.75
CA VAL A 304 -4.94 -21.11 -55.76
C VAL A 304 -6.02 -22.05 -55.24
N THR A 305 -6.94 -22.44 -56.13
CA THR A 305 -7.77 -23.63 -55.98
C THR A 305 -7.86 -24.39 -57.30
N SER A 306 -8.23 -25.66 -57.26
CA SER A 306 -8.29 -26.50 -58.43
C SER A 306 -9.47 -27.46 -58.46
N ARG A 307 -9.82 -27.98 -59.63
CA ARG A 307 -10.84 -29.03 -59.84
C ARG A 307 -10.35 -30.07 -60.83
N SER A 308 -10.52 -31.34 -60.49
CA SER A 308 -10.36 -32.44 -61.45
C SER A 308 -11.56 -32.45 -62.39
N LEU A 309 -11.32 -32.75 -63.66
CA LEU A 309 -12.37 -32.95 -64.65
C LEU A 309 -12.72 -34.44 -64.76
N ALA A 310 -13.97 -34.77 -65.12
CA ALA A 310 -14.48 -36.14 -65.01
C ALA A 310 -14.04 -37.04 -66.18
N SER A 311 -13.94 -36.47 -67.38
CA SER A 311 -13.76 -37.23 -68.65
C SER A 311 -12.41 -36.98 -69.33
N VAL A 312 -11.54 -36.18 -68.70
CA VAL A 312 -10.23 -35.80 -69.24
C VAL A 312 -9.20 -35.77 -68.11
N PRO A 313 -7.91 -36.08 -68.37
CA PRO A 313 -6.86 -36.12 -67.36
C PRO A 313 -6.35 -34.71 -66.98
N TRP A 314 -7.21 -33.70 -67.06
CA TRP A 314 -6.84 -32.31 -66.83
C TRP A 314 -7.31 -31.85 -65.46
N VAL A 315 -6.59 -30.89 -64.92
CA VAL A 315 -6.95 -30.16 -63.72
C VAL A 315 -7.17 -28.71 -64.10
N LEU A 316 -8.34 -28.17 -63.77
CA LEU A 316 -8.62 -26.76 -63.86
C LEU A 316 -8.03 -26.06 -62.64
N VAL A 317 -7.27 -25.00 -62.87
CA VAL A 317 -6.62 -24.21 -61.83
C VAL A 317 -7.16 -22.78 -61.89
N ARG A 318 -7.60 -22.28 -60.74
CA ARG A 318 -8.03 -20.89 -60.57
C ARG A 318 -7.07 -20.20 -59.61
N THR A 319 -6.53 -19.07 -60.02
CA THR A 319 -5.61 -18.25 -59.22
C THR A 319 -6.06 -16.80 -59.14
N VAL A 320 -5.66 -16.12 -58.07
CA VAL A 320 -5.71 -14.65 -57.93
C VAL A 320 -4.48 -14.20 -57.12
N SER A 321 -3.89 -13.05 -57.45
CA SER A 321 -2.75 -12.52 -56.70
C SER A 321 -3.09 -12.36 -55.23
N ARG A 322 -2.18 -12.80 -54.34
CA ARG A 322 -2.29 -12.62 -52.88
C ARG A 322 -2.43 -11.14 -52.54
N ASP A 323 -1.63 -10.29 -53.20
CA ASP A 323 -1.60 -8.86 -52.91
C ASP A 323 -2.92 -8.19 -53.29
N GLU A 324 -3.53 -8.56 -54.42
CA GLU A 324 -4.85 -8.04 -54.77
C GLU A 324 -5.95 -8.59 -53.84
N ALA A 325 -5.97 -9.91 -53.65
CA ALA A 325 -7.02 -10.57 -52.89
C ALA A 325 -7.05 -10.14 -51.41
N LEU A 326 -5.87 -9.96 -50.82
CA LEU A 326 -5.73 -9.62 -49.41
C LEU A 326 -5.43 -8.14 -49.15
N ALA A 327 -5.27 -7.27 -50.17
CA ALA A 327 -4.95 -5.85 -49.97
C ALA A 327 -5.90 -5.14 -48.98
N GLY A 328 -7.21 -5.33 -49.16
CA GLY A 328 -8.23 -4.74 -48.29
C GLY A 328 -8.14 -5.28 -46.86
N THR A 329 -7.98 -6.60 -46.73
CA THR A 329 -7.82 -7.29 -45.44
C THR A 329 -6.55 -6.85 -44.72
N ASP A 330 -5.40 -6.84 -45.40
CA ASP A 330 -4.10 -6.45 -44.85
C ASP A 330 -4.12 -4.99 -44.39
N THR A 331 -4.77 -4.10 -45.15
CA THR A 331 -4.94 -2.69 -44.76
C THR A 331 -5.81 -2.56 -43.50
N ARG A 332 -6.93 -3.30 -43.44
CA ARG A 332 -7.82 -3.32 -42.28
C ARG A 332 -7.13 -3.90 -41.05
N LEU A 333 -6.41 -5.01 -41.19
CA LEU A 333 -5.63 -5.63 -40.12
C LEU A 333 -4.55 -4.70 -39.58
N LYS A 334 -3.79 -4.02 -40.47
CA LYS A 334 -2.82 -3.00 -40.07
C LYS A 334 -3.48 -1.85 -39.30
N THR A 335 -4.63 -1.38 -39.76
CA THR A 335 -5.38 -0.31 -39.09
C THR A 335 -5.83 -0.74 -37.69
N ILE A 336 -6.38 -1.95 -37.56
CA ILE A 336 -6.81 -2.52 -36.28
C ILE A 336 -5.63 -2.63 -35.31
N LEU A 337 -4.48 -3.13 -35.77
CA LEU A 337 -3.26 -3.22 -34.97
C LEU A 337 -2.81 -1.84 -34.46
N ILE A 338 -2.76 -0.83 -35.33
CA ILE A 338 -2.38 0.55 -34.95
C ILE A 338 -3.32 1.10 -33.88
N VAL A 339 -4.63 0.93 -34.05
CA VAL A 339 -5.64 1.40 -33.08
C VAL A 339 -5.47 0.70 -31.73
N PHE A 340 -5.29 -0.62 -31.70
CA PHE A 340 -5.05 -1.34 -30.45
C PHE A 340 -3.77 -0.90 -29.73
N VAL A 341 -2.67 -0.70 -30.47
CA VAL A 341 -1.42 -0.18 -29.90
C VAL A 341 -1.63 1.20 -29.27
N LEU A 342 -2.35 2.10 -29.95
CA LEU A 342 -2.66 3.43 -29.41
C LEU A 342 -3.51 3.36 -28.14
N ILE A 343 -4.50 2.46 -28.08
CA ILE A 343 -5.32 2.24 -26.88
C ILE A 343 -4.45 1.74 -25.72
N ILE A 344 -3.58 0.75 -25.96
CA ILE A 344 -2.68 0.20 -24.92
C ILE A 344 -1.75 1.30 -24.39
N VAL A 345 -1.18 2.12 -25.26
CA VAL A 345 -0.33 3.26 -24.86
C VAL A 345 -1.14 4.27 -24.05
N GLY A 346 -2.34 4.64 -24.50
CA GLY A 346 -3.21 5.59 -23.80
C GLY A 346 -3.62 5.12 -22.40
N VAL A 347 -3.99 3.84 -22.26
CA VAL A 347 -4.31 3.22 -20.95
C VAL A 347 -3.07 3.21 -20.05
N THR A 348 -1.91 2.83 -20.59
CA THR A 348 -0.64 2.81 -19.86
C THR A 348 -0.28 4.19 -19.31
N VAL A 349 -0.35 5.22 -20.15
CA VAL A 349 -0.11 6.63 -19.75
C VAL A 349 -1.10 7.06 -18.67
N SER A 350 -2.38 6.70 -18.80
CA SER A 350 -3.41 7.04 -17.83
C SER A 350 -3.16 6.41 -16.46
N ILE A 351 -2.77 5.11 -16.43
CA ILE A 351 -2.42 4.42 -15.18
C ILE A 351 -1.20 5.07 -14.52
N ILE A 352 -0.16 5.39 -15.29
CA ILE A 352 1.03 6.09 -14.79
C ILE A 352 0.66 7.47 -14.23
N ALA A 353 -0.21 8.21 -14.91
CA ALA A 353 -0.68 9.53 -14.45
C ALA A 353 -1.43 9.43 -13.12
N VAL A 354 -2.35 8.47 -12.99
CA VAL A 354 -3.10 8.22 -11.74
C VAL A 354 -2.17 7.82 -10.61
N TRP A 355 -1.22 6.90 -10.87
CA TRP A 355 -0.25 6.48 -9.88
C TRP A 355 0.64 7.64 -9.42
N ARG A 356 1.15 8.44 -10.37
CA ARG A 356 1.93 9.64 -10.09
C ARG A 356 1.13 10.64 -9.25
N HIS A 357 -0.11 10.92 -9.62
CA HIS A 357 -0.98 11.83 -8.89
C HIS A 357 -1.22 11.34 -7.44
N GLY A 358 -1.59 10.06 -7.27
CA GLY A 358 -1.79 9.47 -5.94
C GLY A 358 -0.50 9.37 -5.10
N SER A 359 0.67 9.22 -5.73
CA SER A 359 1.97 9.30 -5.03
C SER A 359 2.30 10.73 -4.59
N SER A 360 1.97 11.73 -5.42
CA SER A 360 2.21 13.13 -5.13
C SER A 360 1.37 13.61 -3.94
N ILE A 361 0.08 13.26 -3.89
CA ILE A 361 -0.81 13.64 -2.79
C ILE A 361 -0.30 13.07 -1.46
N ARG A 362 0.06 11.78 -1.43
CA ARG A 362 0.60 11.14 -0.22
C ARG A 362 1.90 11.78 0.25
N SER A 363 2.74 12.24 -0.68
CA SER A 363 3.98 12.95 -0.33
C SER A 363 3.69 14.34 0.28
N GLN A 364 2.66 15.03 -0.21
CA GLN A 364 2.24 16.34 0.34
C GLN A 364 1.62 16.18 1.72
N GLU A 365 0.73 15.21 1.92
CA GLU A 365 0.13 14.93 3.24
C GLU A 365 1.18 14.55 4.29
N ALA A 366 2.20 13.76 3.90
CA ALA A 366 3.30 13.41 4.79
C ALA A 366 4.14 14.63 5.16
N ALA A 367 4.48 15.48 4.18
CA ALA A 367 5.21 16.72 4.42
C ALA A 367 4.44 17.69 5.33
N GLU A 368 3.13 17.82 5.12
CA GLU A 368 2.28 18.68 5.92
C GLU A 368 2.10 18.18 7.37
N LYS A 369 1.92 16.87 7.57
CA LYS A 369 1.93 16.27 8.91
C LYS A 369 3.25 16.52 9.64
N SER A 370 4.38 16.39 8.96
CA SER A 370 5.69 16.70 9.54
C SER A 370 5.84 18.18 9.88
N ARG A 371 5.37 19.09 9.01
CA ARG A 371 5.35 20.53 9.29
C ARG A 371 4.52 20.87 10.53
N ILE A 372 3.28 20.37 10.60
CA ILE A 372 2.38 20.61 11.73
C ILE A 372 2.96 20.04 13.03
N ALA A 373 3.60 18.88 12.99
CA ALA A 373 4.27 18.31 14.17
C ALA A 373 5.46 19.17 14.63
N ALA A 374 6.27 19.67 13.70
CA ALA A 374 7.39 20.57 14.01
C ALA A 374 6.90 21.90 14.60
N GLU A 375 5.87 22.53 14.02
CA GLU A 375 5.26 23.76 14.55
C GLU A 375 4.66 23.54 15.94
N ARG A 376 3.96 22.42 16.16
CA ARG A 376 3.44 22.06 17.49
C ARG A 376 4.57 21.88 18.51
N PHE A 377 5.66 21.22 18.13
CA PHE A 377 6.82 21.01 19.01
C PHE A 377 7.52 22.34 19.36
N GLU A 378 7.70 23.22 18.37
CA GLU A 378 8.25 24.55 18.59
C GLU A 378 7.36 25.38 19.53
N ASN A 379 6.04 25.39 19.30
CA ASN A 379 5.09 26.10 20.14
C ASN A 379 5.03 25.54 21.56
N MET A 380 5.07 24.21 21.72
CA MET A 380 5.14 23.57 23.04
C MET A 380 6.42 23.96 23.79
N THR A 381 7.56 23.98 23.10
CA THR A 381 8.85 24.40 23.70
C THR A 381 8.80 25.85 24.15
N LYS A 382 8.26 26.77 23.33
CA LYS A 382 8.06 28.18 23.71
C LYS A 382 7.14 28.31 24.91
N PHE A 383 6.04 27.56 24.94
CA PHE A 383 5.09 27.56 26.04
C PHE A 383 5.71 27.04 27.35
N MET A 384 6.44 25.92 27.30
CA MET A 384 7.15 25.36 28.45
C MET A 384 8.17 26.36 29.01
N ASN A 385 9.00 26.97 28.14
CA ASN A 385 9.94 28.01 28.56
C ASN A 385 9.25 29.23 29.19
N LEU A 386 8.08 29.63 28.67
CA LEU A 386 7.32 30.75 29.22
C LEU A 386 6.77 30.41 30.61
N ILE A 387 6.22 29.21 30.81
CA ILE A 387 5.76 28.75 32.12
C ILE A 387 6.92 28.74 33.11
N THR A 388 8.01 28.03 32.79
CA THR A 388 9.13 27.83 33.71
C THR A 388 9.88 29.12 34.02
N ASN A 389 10.00 30.03 33.05
CA ASN A 389 10.68 31.32 33.25
C ASN A 389 9.80 32.33 34.02
N SER A 390 8.48 32.13 34.06
CA SER A 390 7.58 32.95 34.86
C SER A 390 7.52 32.54 36.33
N GLN A 391 8.03 31.35 36.68
CA GLN A 391 8.17 30.94 38.08
C GLN A 391 9.34 31.68 38.73
N PRO A 392 9.24 32.07 40.01
CA PRO A 392 10.35 32.67 40.74
C PRO A 392 11.42 31.64 41.15
N THR A 393 11.08 30.35 41.14
CA THR A 393 11.96 29.25 41.57
C THR A 393 12.97 28.86 40.49
N GLN A 394 14.12 28.35 40.93
CA GLN A 394 15.16 27.85 40.04
C GLN A 394 14.78 26.44 39.58
N ILE A 395 14.62 26.24 38.28
CA ILE A 395 14.24 24.94 37.70
C ILE A 395 15.31 24.54 36.70
N PHE A 396 15.93 23.39 36.91
CA PHE A 396 16.94 22.87 36.00
C PHE A 396 16.91 21.35 35.94
N ALA A 397 17.31 20.78 34.82
CA ALA A 397 17.47 19.34 34.67
C ALA A 397 18.93 19.01 34.39
N VAL A 398 19.41 17.94 35.01
CA VAL A 398 20.75 17.41 34.82
C VAL A 398 20.71 15.94 34.43
N THR A 399 21.68 15.48 33.65
CA THR A 399 21.92 14.06 33.38
C THR A 399 22.42 13.33 34.63
N GLY A 400 22.45 12.00 34.61
CA GLY A 400 23.05 11.18 35.67
C GLY A 400 24.53 11.50 35.98
N ASP A 401 25.29 12.02 35.01
CA ASP A 401 26.66 12.54 35.22
C ASP A 401 26.70 14.04 35.62
N THR A 402 25.57 14.59 36.10
CA THR A 402 25.42 15.95 36.65
C THR A 402 25.64 17.09 35.65
N LYS A 403 25.39 16.88 34.35
CA LYS A 403 25.46 17.94 33.34
C LYS A 403 24.09 18.54 33.05
N TYR A 404 24.01 19.87 32.99
CA TYR A 404 22.75 20.56 32.70
C TYR A 404 22.25 20.26 31.29
N THR A 405 21.02 19.78 31.17
CA THR A 405 20.29 19.61 29.90
C THR A 405 19.26 20.73 29.68
N TYR A 406 18.81 21.33 30.78
CA TYR A 406 17.80 22.38 30.80
C TYR A 406 18.00 23.28 32.03
N ALA A 407 17.72 24.57 31.90
CA ALA A 407 17.65 25.53 33.00
C ALA A 407 16.71 26.69 32.64
N ASN A 408 15.86 27.10 33.58
CA ASN A 408 15.00 28.27 33.42
C ASN A 408 15.75 29.59 33.70
N ALA A 409 15.14 30.72 33.36
CA ALA A 409 15.73 32.04 33.54
C ALA A 409 16.10 32.37 35.01
N PRO A 410 15.28 32.04 36.04
CA PRO A 410 15.68 32.16 37.44
C PRO A 410 16.96 31.39 37.80
N ALA A 411 17.09 30.13 37.38
CA ALA A 411 18.30 29.32 37.63
C ALA A 411 19.53 29.95 36.96
N ALA A 412 19.37 30.43 35.72
CA ALA A 412 20.42 31.13 34.99
C ALA A 412 20.84 32.44 35.70
N LYS A 413 19.88 33.24 36.16
CA LYS A 413 20.11 34.47 36.91
C LYS A 413 20.87 34.22 38.21
N ALA A 414 20.49 33.18 38.96
CA ALA A 414 21.20 32.79 40.19
C ALA A 414 22.64 32.33 39.92
N ALA A 415 22.87 31.64 38.81
CA ALA A 415 24.20 31.21 38.37
C ALA A 415 25.06 32.35 37.76
N GLY A 416 24.47 33.51 37.47
CA GLY A 416 25.15 34.64 36.82
C GLY A 416 25.54 34.41 35.35
N ILE A 417 24.90 33.45 34.67
CA ILE A 417 25.15 33.11 33.25
C ILE A 417 23.83 32.92 32.49
N THR A 418 23.87 32.76 31.16
CA THR A 418 22.64 32.51 30.38
C THR A 418 22.20 31.04 30.47
N SER A 419 20.92 30.77 30.26
CA SER A 419 20.36 29.41 30.24
C SER A 419 21.00 28.52 29.18
N ASP A 420 21.39 29.10 28.04
CA ASP A 420 22.07 28.36 26.97
C ASP A 420 23.54 28.06 27.34
N ASP A 421 24.22 28.98 28.02
CA ASP A 421 25.58 28.76 28.53
C ASP A 421 25.65 27.76 29.70
N MET A 422 24.53 27.49 30.38
CA MET A 422 24.46 26.45 31.40
C MET A 422 24.49 25.06 30.77
N ARG A 423 23.90 24.91 29.58
CA ARG A 423 23.70 23.60 28.94
C ARG A 423 25.04 22.92 28.68
N GLY A 424 25.18 21.67 29.12
CA GLY A 424 26.39 20.87 29.01
C GLY A 424 27.45 21.13 30.09
N LYS A 425 27.33 22.21 30.90
CA LYS A 425 28.20 22.42 32.07
C LYS A 425 27.83 21.47 33.21
N THR A 426 28.77 21.24 34.12
CA THR A 426 28.55 20.36 35.30
C THR A 426 27.97 21.16 36.47
N MET A 427 27.21 20.50 37.35
CA MET A 427 26.71 21.11 38.60
C MET A 427 27.85 21.74 39.41
N ALA A 428 29.01 21.08 39.51
CA ALA A 428 30.16 21.60 40.25
C ALA A 428 30.69 22.93 39.71
N SER A 429 30.63 23.14 38.40
CA SER A 429 31.09 24.40 37.77
C SER A 429 30.15 25.59 37.99
N ILE A 430 28.89 25.33 38.37
CA ILE A 430 27.86 26.37 38.54
C ILE A 430 27.53 26.59 40.02
N LEU A 431 27.29 25.51 40.78
CA LEU A 431 26.87 25.57 42.19
C LEU A 431 28.06 25.50 43.17
N GLY A 432 29.27 25.27 42.66
CA GLY A 432 30.46 25.01 43.48
C GLY A 432 30.51 23.55 44.01
N PRO A 433 31.70 23.10 44.45
CA PRO A 433 31.94 21.68 44.75
C PRO A 433 31.12 21.16 45.93
N THR A 434 30.86 21.99 46.95
CA THR A 434 30.12 21.60 48.16
C THR A 434 28.65 21.32 47.86
N LYS A 435 27.94 22.27 47.25
CA LYS A 435 26.52 22.12 46.90
C LYS A 435 26.34 21.04 45.83
N ALA A 436 27.20 21.04 44.80
CA ALA A 436 27.13 20.04 43.75
C ALA A 436 27.38 18.62 44.28
N GLY A 437 28.34 18.42 45.19
CA GLY A 437 28.62 17.12 45.80
C GLY A 437 27.45 16.59 46.63
N PHE A 438 26.73 17.46 47.33
CA PHE A 438 25.51 17.09 48.05
C PHE A 438 24.41 16.64 47.07
N TYR A 439 24.06 17.50 46.11
CA TYR A 439 22.98 17.20 45.17
C TYR A 439 23.30 16.05 44.20
N ALA A 440 24.58 15.82 43.87
CA ALA A 440 24.99 14.66 43.09
C ALA A 440 24.63 13.35 43.80
N LYS A 441 24.86 13.25 45.11
CA LYS A 441 24.49 12.07 45.90
C LYS A 441 22.98 11.87 45.96
N VAL A 442 22.22 12.96 46.12
CA VAL A 442 20.75 12.93 46.10
C VAL A 442 20.24 12.45 44.75
N ASN A 443 20.76 13.01 43.66
CA ASN A 443 20.39 12.63 42.29
C ASN A 443 20.72 11.16 42.00
N GLU A 444 21.89 10.69 42.42
CA GLU A 444 22.31 9.28 42.26
C GLU A 444 21.38 8.33 43.01
N ALA A 445 21.04 8.65 44.27
CA ALA A 445 20.12 7.84 45.07
C ALA A 445 18.73 7.71 44.42
N ILE A 446 18.18 8.81 43.90
CA ILE A 446 16.86 8.85 43.25
C ILE A 446 16.86 8.12 41.90
N LEU A 447 17.92 8.28 41.10
CA LEU A 447 18.02 7.55 39.83
C LEU A 447 18.13 6.04 40.05
N ASN A 448 18.82 5.61 41.11
CA ASN A 448 18.92 4.21 41.48
C ASN A 448 17.58 3.64 41.98
N SER A 449 16.81 4.38 42.80
CA SER A 449 15.48 3.93 43.24
C SER A 449 14.46 3.90 42.10
N PHE A 450 14.49 4.89 41.20
CA PHE A 450 13.61 4.96 40.03
C PHE A 450 13.92 3.87 38.98
N ALA A 451 15.12 3.31 38.94
CA ALA A 451 15.42 2.17 38.07
C ALA A 451 14.60 0.92 38.45
N GLU A 452 14.07 0.86 39.67
CA GLU A 452 13.30 -0.26 40.20
C GLU A 452 11.77 -0.05 40.16
N SER A 453 11.29 1.19 39.96
CA SER A 453 9.87 1.56 39.99
C SER A 453 9.50 2.61 38.93
N ASP A 454 8.37 2.40 38.25
CA ASP A 454 7.98 3.19 37.06
C ASP A 454 7.15 4.46 37.41
N ASP A 455 7.18 4.91 38.67
CA ASP A 455 6.27 5.93 39.22
C ASP A 455 7.02 7.20 39.67
N THR A 456 7.01 8.23 38.83
CA THR A 456 7.74 9.49 39.06
C THR A 456 7.23 10.30 40.24
N GLU A 457 5.95 10.15 40.63
CA GLU A 457 5.39 10.92 41.75
C GLU A 457 5.79 10.33 43.11
N LYS A 458 5.94 9.01 43.20
CA LYS A 458 6.35 8.34 44.45
C LYS A 458 7.83 8.54 44.78
N GLU A 459 8.67 8.71 43.76
CA GLU A 459 10.12 8.84 43.90
C GLU A 459 10.60 10.29 44.03
N ARG A 460 9.69 11.28 44.06
CA ARG A 460 10.06 12.68 44.33
C ARG A 460 10.60 12.79 45.76
N GLN A 461 11.79 13.37 45.91
CA GLN A 461 12.37 13.66 47.22
C GLN A 461 12.55 15.15 47.45
N SER A 462 12.08 15.63 48.61
CA SER A 462 12.20 17.02 49.06
C SER A 462 13.25 17.14 50.16
N HIS A 463 14.18 18.06 50.02
CA HIS A 463 15.25 18.32 50.99
C HIS A 463 15.28 19.79 51.36
N ILE A 464 15.44 20.10 52.65
CA ILE A 464 15.77 21.43 53.14
C ILE A 464 17.18 21.35 53.69
N HIS A 465 18.09 22.19 53.19
CA HIS A 465 19.48 22.18 53.59
C HIS A 465 19.98 23.60 53.87
N THR A 466 20.66 23.77 55.00
CA THR A 466 21.30 25.02 55.39
C THR A 466 22.80 24.97 55.04
N PHE A 467 23.29 25.92 54.27
CA PHE A 467 24.69 26.07 53.89
C PHE A 467 25.29 27.31 54.58
N GLY A 468 26.39 27.18 55.32
CA GLY A 468 27.04 28.27 56.08
C GLY A 468 27.77 27.75 57.34
N GLU A 469 28.62 28.58 57.98
CA GLU A 469 29.50 28.14 59.09
C GLU A 469 28.86 28.12 60.49
N SER A 470 27.71 28.77 60.73
CA SER A 470 26.83 28.47 61.87
C SER A 470 25.48 29.18 61.72
N GLU A 471 24.45 28.76 62.46
CA GLU A 471 23.19 29.52 62.56
C GLU A 471 23.32 30.81 63.39
N GLU A 472 24.46 31.03 64.06
CA GLU A 472 24.70 32.17 64.95
C GLU A 472 25.34 33.36 64.24
N ASP A 473 26.18 33.10 63.24
CA ASP A 473 26.65 34.13 62.31
C ASP A 473 25.59 34.27 61.21
N ASP A 474 25.09 35.49 60.97
CA ASP A 474 23.97 35.83 60.07
C ASP A 474 24.23 35.49 58.58
N ASN A 475 25.23 34.66 58.27
CA ASN A 475 25.72 34.25 56.97
C ASN A 475 25.43 32.76 56.70
N PHE A 476 24.14 32.41 56.63
CA PHE A 476 23.66 31.11 56.19
C PHE A 476 22.66 31.24 55.05
N GLU A 477 22.54 30.20 54.24
CA GLU A 477 21.59 30.07 53.14
C GLU A 477 20.76 28.81 53.33
N VAL A 478 19.43 28.91 53.25
CA VAL A 478 18.52 27.78 53.39
C VAL A 478 17.87 27.50 52.04
N LEU A 479 18.24 26.36 51.46
CA LEU A 479 17.70 25.92 50.18
C LEU A 479 16.72 24.78 50.38
N LYS A 480 15.53 24.93 49.80
CA LYS A 480 14.57 23.85 49.63
C LYS A 480 14.71 23.32 48.20
N THR A 481 14.90 22.01 48.07
CA THR A 481 15.09 21.36 46.77
C THR A 481 14.16 20.16 46.61
N ASP A 482 13.53 20.07 45.45
CA ASP A 482 12.74 18.93 45.02
C ASP A 482 13.44 18.27 43.84
N HIS A 483 13.68 16.97 43.95
CA HIS A 483 14.37 16.17 42.94
C HIS A 483 13.42 15.14 42.34
N ILE A 484 13.26 15.19 41.01
CA ILE A 484 12.28 14.39 40.26
C ILE A 484 13.03 13.63 39.15
N PRO A 485 12.96 12.29 39.11
CA PRO A 485 13.65 11.51 38.08
C PRO A 485 13.02 11.69 36.70
N LEU A 486 13.87 11.75 35.68
CA LEU A 486 13.51 11.81 34.25
C LEU A 486 14.01 10.56 33.55
N ARG A 487 13.13 9.89 32.79
CA ARG A 487 13.50 8.76 31.94
C ARG A 487 14.42 9.20 30.81
N GLY A 488 15.38 8.34 30.50
CA GLY A 488 16.13 8.44 29.25
C GLY A 488 15.33 7.90 28.06
N ASP A 489 15.65 8.42 26.88
CA ASP A 489 15.23 7.90 25.57
C ASP A 489 16.48 7.81 24.66
N ARG A 490 16.32 7.40 23.41
CA ARG A 490 17.41 7.20 22.43
C ARG A 490 18.38 8.37 22.35
N ASP A 491 17.87 9.60 22.48
CA ASP A 491 18.64 10.82 22.26
C ASP A 491 19.03 11.54 23.57
N TYR A 492 18.49 11.13 24.73
CA TYR A 492 18.78 11.75 26.04
C TYR A 492 18.92 10.71 27.15
N PRO A 493 20.04 10.68 27.91
CA PRO A 493 20.20 9.74 29.01
C PRO A 493 19.27 10.10 30.20
N PRO A 494 19.04 9.16 31.13
CA PRO A 494 18.31 9.43 32.36
C PRO A 494 18.90 10.62 33.13
N GLY A 495 18.03 11.38 33.79
CA GLY A 495 18.42 12.61 34.48
C GLY A 495 17.48 12.95 35.63
N VAL A 496 17.72 14.08 36.27
CA VAL A 496 16.91 14.59 37.38
C VAL A 496 16.54 16.03 37.11
N LEU A 497 15.24 16.33 37.20
CA LEU A 497 14.72 17.68 37.27
C LEU A 497 14.76 18.13 38.74
N THR A 498 15.44 19.24 38.99
CA THR A 498 15.53 19.87 40.29
C THR A 498 14.76 21.19 40.29
N VAL A 499 13.85 21.34 41.25
CA VAL A 499 13.23 22.62 41.59
C VAL A 499 13.88 23.09 42.89
N MET A 500 14.52 24.25 42.86
CA MET A 500 15.26 24.82 43.98
C MET A 500 14.69 26.20 44.34
N ASP A 501 14.36 26.35 45.61
CA ASP A 501 13.81 27.56 46.20
C ASP A 501 14.72 28.04 47.34
N ASP A 502 15.01 29.33 47.34
CA ASP A 502 15.80 29.97 48.39
C ASP A 502 14.86 30.53 49.45
N ILE A 503 14.80 29.86 50.60
CA ILE A 503 13.92 30.21 51.71
C ILE A 503 14.68 30.91 52.85
N THR A 504 15.89 31.40 52.58
CA THR A 504 16.74 32.06 53.58
C THR A 504 16.03 33.25 54.21
N ASP A 505 15.49 34.16 53.39
CA ASP A 505 14.84 35.38 53.87
C ASP A 505 13.56 35.06 54.64
N TYR A 506 12.77 34.08 54.19
CA TYR A 506 11.59 33.62 54.91
C TYR A 506 11.94 33.05 56.29
N THR A 507 13.02 32.26 56.35
CA THR A 507 13.50 31.66 57.60
C THR A 507 14.00 32.75 58.57
N ARG A 508 14.72 33.76 58.05
CA ARG A 508 15.17 34.92 58.83
C ARG A 508 14.00 35.75 59.35
N GLU A 509 13.03 36.06 58.51
CA GLU A 509 11.86 36.87 58.88
C GLU A 509 11.01 36.18 59.95
N ARG A 510 10.77 34.86 59.80
CA ARG A 510 10.09 34.06 60.82
C ARG A 510 10.81 34.11 62.17
N ARG A 511 12.13 33.89 62.17
CA ARG A 511 12.96 33.95 63.39
C ARG A 511 12.92 35.34 64.03
N ARG A 512 12.98 36.40 63.23
CA ARG A 512 12.88 37.79 63.70
C ARG A 512 11.53 38.10 64.32
N SER A 513 10.44 37.61 63.73
CA SER A 513 9.08 37.74 64.27
C SER A 513 8.96 37.03 65.63
N ASP A 514 9.46 35.80 65.75
CA ASP A 514 9.46 35.04 67.01
C ASP A 514 10.23 35.76 68.14
N VAL A 515 11.42 36.31 67.83
CA VAL A 515 12.22 37.08 68.79
C VAL A 515 11.50 38.37 69.20
N MET A 516 10.91 39.09 68.24
CA MET A 516 10.17 40.34 68.51
C MET A 516 8.94 40.07 69.41
N MET A 517 8.19 38.99 69.15
CA MET A 517 7.05 38.59 69.97
C MET A 517 7.45 38.36 71.43
N ARG A 518 8.55 37.62 71.67
CA ARG A 518 9.07 37.38 73.02
C ARG A 518 9.45 38.68 73.72
N GLN A 519 10.16 39.59 73.03
CA GLN A 519 10.54 40.89 73.59
C GLN A 519 9.33 41.76 73.97
N LEU A 520 8.25 41.72 73.18
CA LEU A 520 7.00 42.44 73.48
C LEU A 520 6.27 41.83 74.69
N ILE A 521 6.21 40.51 74.80
CA ILE A 521 5.66 39.82 75.97
C ILE A 521 6.43 40.23 77.23
N ASP A 522 7.76 40.17 77.21
CA ASP A 522 8.60 40.58 78.34
C ASP A 522 8.37 42.05 78.74
N ALA A 523 8.18 42.94 77.77
CA ALA A 523 7.87 44.34 78.04
C ALA A 523 6.51 44.52 78.75
N LEU A 524 5.47 43.79 78.33
CA LEU A 524 4.15 43.81 78.96
C LEU A 524 4.19 43.29 80.40
N VAL A 525 4.87 42.16 80.62
CA VAL A 525 5.05 41.57 81.96
C VAL A 525 5.76 42.56 82.89
N ASN A 526 6.83 43.19 82.42
CA ASN A 526 7.57 44.19 83.19
C ASN A 526 6.71 45.40 83.61
N VAL A 527 5.76 45.84 82.77
CA VAL A 527 4.85 46.95 83.11
C VAL A 527 3.92 46.58 84.26
N VAL A 528 3.40 45.36 84.27
CA VAL A 528 2.50 44.87 85.33
C VAL A 528 3.26 44.66 86.64
N GLU A 529 4.40 43.97 86.59
CA GLU A 529 5.20 43.66 87.79
C GLU A 529 5.77 44.92 88.46
N ARG A 530 6.03 46.01 87.73
CA ARG A 530 6.45 47.29 88.33
C ARG A 530 5.38 47.95 89.20
N ARG A 531 4.10 47.61 88.98
CA ARG A 531 2.97 48.24 89.67
C ARG A 531 2.50 47.44 90.89
N ASP A 532 2.83 46.15 90.95
CA ASP A 532 2.52 45.25 92.06
C ASP A 532 3.81 44.87 92.83
N PRO A 533 4.10 45.53 93.97
CA PRO A 533 5.33 45.31 94.76
C PRO A 533 5.50 43.88 95.28
N HIS A 534 4.46 43.05 95.22
CA HIS A 534 4.45 41.69 95.76
C HIS A 534 4.65 40.61 94.69
N THR A 535 4.88 40.97 93.42
CA THR A 535 4.89 40.03 92.28
C THR A 535 6.12 40.07 91.40
N THR A 536 7.19 40.75 91.82
CA THR A 536 8.42 40.83 91.03
C THR A 536 8.93 39.43 90.68
N HIS A 537 9.07 39.14 89.39
CA HIS A 537 9.44 37.85 88.81
C HIS A 537 8.43 36.71 88.98
N GLN A 538 7.23 36.94 89.52
CA GLN A 538 6.26 35.87 89.74
C GLN A 538 5.83 35.21 88.41
N SER A 539 5.57 35.99 87.37
CA SER A 539 5.09 35.45 86.09
C SER A 539 6.20 34.69 85.36
N ALA A 540 7.45 35.15 85.47
CA ALA A 540 8.63 34.45 84.95
C ALA A 540 8.84 33.09 85.65
N ARG A 541 8.67 33.04 86.98
CA ARG A 541 8.75 31.79 87.76
C ARG A 541 7.64 30.82 87.40
N ILE A 542 6.40 31.29 87.24
CA ILE A 542 5.27 30.45 86.82
C ILE A 542 5.54 29.85 85.44
N SER A 543 5.96 30.68 84.48
CA SER A 543 6.33 30.25 83.14
C SER A 543 7.47 29.22 83.16
N GLU A 544 8.50 29.44 83.98
CA GLU A 544 9.61 28.49 84.12
C GLU A 544 9.16 27.12 84.66
N VAL A 545 8.37 27.12 85.73
CA VAL A 545 7.83 25.88 86.31
C VAL A 545 6.90 25.19 85.32
N ALA A 546 6.05 25.92 84.61
CA ALA A 546 5.13 25.37 83.62
C ALA A 546 5.87 24.69 82.46
N ARG A 547 6.95 25.31 81.94
CA ARG A 547 7.81 24.69 80.91
C ARG A 547 8.49 23.43 81.42
N ALA A 548 8.98 23.45 82.66
CA ALA A 548 9.64 22.29 83.26
C ALA A 548 8.68 21.10 83.39
N ILE A 549 7.46 21.34 83.87
CA ILE A 549 6.40 20.34 83.95
C ILE A 549 6.03 19.82 82.55
N ALA A 550 5.81 20.70 81.58
CA ALA A 550 5.42 20.31 80.22
C ALA A 550 6.48 19.45 79.51
N ARG A 551 7.77 19.79 79.67
CA ARG A 551 8.86 18.97 79.14
C ARG A 551 9.00 17.63 79.83
N GLU A 552 8.83 17.58 81.15
CA GLU A 552 8.86 16.32 81.90
C GLU A 552 7.67 15.42 81.56
N MET A 553 6.56 16.00 81.09
CA MET A 553 5.40 15.28 80.55
C MET A 553 5.52 14.91 79.06
N GLU A 554 6.65 15.21 78.41
CA GLU A 554 6.91 14.94 76.98
C GLU A 554 5.84 15.53 76.03
N THR A 555 5.27 16.69 76.38
CA THR A 555 4.33 17.42 75.50
C THR A 555 5.03 17.98 74.26
N SER A 556 4.27 18.31 73.21
CA SER A 556 4.82 18.89 71.98
C SER A 556 5.49 20.26 72.19
N ASP A 557 6.44 20.64 71.33
CA ASP A 557 7.10 21.96 71.40
C ASP A 557 6.11 23.12 71.36
N ALA A 558 4.99 22.96 70.62
CA ALA A 558 3.92 23.93 70.57
C ALA A 558 3.19 24.09 71.92
N GLU A 559 2.96 22.99 72.64
CA GLU A 559 2.36 23.02 73.99
C GLU A 559 3.33 23.61 75.02
N VAL A 560 4.62 23.28 74.94
CA VAL A 560 5.67 23.91 75.78
C VAL A 560 5.71 25.43 75.55
N LYS A 561 5.66 25.89 74.29
CA LYS A 561 5.59 27.33 73.95
C LYS A 561 4.28 27.96 74.43
N THR A 562 3.16 27.22 74.37
CA THR A 562 1.87 27.70 74.86
C THR A 562 1.89 27.96 76.36
N VAL A 563 2.39 27.02 77.18
CA VAL A 563 2.46 27.21 78.65
C VAL A 563 3.52 28.24 79.06
N ASP A 564 4.60 28.37 78.28
CA ASP A 564 5.62 29.42 78.44
C ASP A 564 4.97 30.81 78.36
N ILE A 565 4.27 31.07 77.25
CA ILE A 565 3.61 32.36 77.00
C ILE A 565 2.45 32.57 77.97
N ALA A 566 1.61 31.56 78.19
CA ALA A 566 0.47 31.65 79.09
C ALA A 566 0.91 31.89 80.54
N GLY A 567 1.98 31.25 81.00
CA GLY A 567 2.57 31.47 82.33
C GLY A 567 3.11 32.88 82.52
N SER A 568 3.70 33.46 81.49
CA SER A 568 4.17 34.85 81.52
C SER A 568 3.00 35.86 81.57
N LEU A 569 1.88 35.56 80.91
CA LEU A 569 0.77 36.51 80.74
C LEU A 569 -0.38 36.32 81.75
N ILE A 570 -0.40 35.25 82.55
CA ILE A 570 -1.52 34.90 83.45
C ILE A 570 -1.89 36.00 84.46
N ASN A 571 -0.94 36.87 84.83
CA ASN A 571 -1.16 37.96 85.78
C ASN A 571 -1.41 39.32 85.11
N LEU A 572 -1.51 39.39 83.78
CA LEU A 572 -1.58 40.66 83.03
C LEU A 572 -2.74 41.57 83.51
N GLY A 573 -3.89 40.98 83.81
CA GLY A 573 -5.11 41.66 84.25
C GLY A 573 -5.01 42.28 85.65
N ARG A 574 -3.95 42.00 86.43
CA ARG A 574 -3.69 42.72 87.69
C ARG A 574 -3.48 44.22 87.47
N VAL A 575 -3.19 44.65 86.24
CA VAL A 575 -3.15 46.07 85.85
C VAL A 575 -4.46 46.82 86.16
N PHE A 576 -5.61 46.15 86.26
CA PHE A 576 -6.88 46.80 86.59
C PHE A 576 -7.14 46.93 88.09
N ILE A 577 -6.34 46.27 88.93
CA ILE A 577 -6.50 46.34 90.39
C ILE A 577 -5.96 47.69 90.88
N PRO A 578 -6.73 48.50 91.64
CA PRO A 578 -6.27 49.78 92.17
C PRO A 578 -4.99 49.63 93.01
N ASN A 579 -4.07 50.60 92.92
CA ASN A 579 -2.77 50.55 93.62
C ASN A 579 -2.92 50.43 95.14
N GLU A 580 -3.96 51.02 95.71
CA GLU A 580 -4.25 50.97 97.14
C GLU A 580 -4.59 49.55 97.60
N VAL A 581 -5.16 48.74 96.71
CA VAL A 581 -5.46 47.31 96.94
C VAL A 581 -4.21 46.48 96.73
N LEU A 582 -3.43 46.74 95.68
CA LEU A 582 -2.17 46.01 95.40
C LEU A 582 -1.11 46.21 96.49
N ALA A 583 -0.96 47.42 97.04
CA ALA A 583 0.07 47.75 98.03
C ALA A 583 -0.33 47.42 99.50
N LYS A 584 -1.47 46.76 99.71
CA LYS A 584 -2.05 46.55 101.05
C LYS A 584 -1.39 45.36 101.75
N ASN A 585 -0.81 45.61 102.92
CA ASN A 585 -0.15 44.59 103.75
C ASN A 585 -1.05 43.91 104.79
N SER A 586 -2.38 44.07 104.69
CA SER A 586 -3.38 43.54 105.63
C SER A 586 -4.47 42.79 104.87
N GLY A 587 -5.25 41.95 105.56
CA GLY A 587 -6.27 41.11 104.93
C GLY A 587 -7.24 41.88 104.01
N PHE A 588 -7.62 41.24 102.91
CA PHE A 588 -8.52 41.79 101.92
C PHE A 588 -9.99 41.64 102.34
N LYS A 589 -10.82 42.66 102.06
CA LYS A 589 -12.28 42.54 102.13
C LYS A 589 -12.77 41.66 100.98
N ALA A 590 -13.96 41.06 101.11
CA ALA A 590 -14.55 40.25 100.04
C ALA A 590 -14.63 40.98 98.68
N SER A 591 -14.90 42.29 98.68
CA SER A 591 -14.91 43.13 97.48
C SER A 591 -13.52 43.37 96.88
N GLU A 592 -12.47 43.35 97.70
CA GLU A 592 -11.06 43.49 97.26
C GLU A 592 -10.53 42.14 96.74
N GLN A 593 -10.89 41.03 97.39
CA GLN A 593 -10.55 39.67 96.95
C GLN A 593 -11.12 39.37 95.56
N ALA A 594 -12.36 39.79 95.31
CA ALA A 594 -13.01 39.64 94.01
C ALA A 594 -12.24 40.33 92.85
N LEU A 595 -11.45 41.38 93.12
CA LEU A 595 -10.62 42.03 92.11
C LEU A 595 -9.44 41.14 91.68
N PHE A 596 -8.83 40.40 92.62
CA PHE A 596 -7.77 39.44 92.30
C PHE A 596 -8.34 38.22 91.56
N ASP A 597 -9.52 37.73 91.96
CA ASP A 597 -10.16 36.59 91.28
C ASP A 597 -10.60 36.95 89.85
N ASN A 598 -11.07 38.18 89.63
CA ASN A 598 -11.42 38.68 88.29
C ASN A 598 -10.21 39.01 87.41
N SER A 599 -9.02 39.24 87.98
CA SER A 599 -7.82 39.60 87.21
C SER A 599 -7.41 38.58 86.14
N TYR A 600 -7.80 37.30 86.30
CA TYR A 600 -7.57 36.27 85.27
C TYR A 600 -8.51 36.45 84.07
N LYS A 601 -9.78 36.78 84.33
CA LYS A 601 -10.74 37.14 83.27
C LYS A 601 -10.32 38.41 82.57
N ASP A 602 -9.80 39.38 83.31
CA ASP A 602 -9.25 40.60 82.74
C ASP A 602 -8.00 40.33 81.88
N SER A 603 -7.16 39.34 82.26
CA SER A 603 -6.02 38.89 81.44
C SER A 603 -6.50 38.27 80.13
N VAL A 604 -7.54 37.43 80.18
CA VAL A 604 -8.15 36.84 78.98
C VAL A 604 -8.76 37.91 78.09
N GLU A 605 -9.48 38.88 78.66
CA GLU A 605 -10.10 39.97 77.89
C GLU A 605 -9.05 40.91 77.27
N LEU A 606 -7.94 41.20 77.95
CA LEU A 606 -6.83 41.98 77.37
C LEU A 606 -6.16 41.29 76.18
N LEU A 607 -6.09 39.96 76.21
CA LEU A 607 -5.47 39.16 75.15
C LEU A 607 -6.46 38.77 74.06
N LYS A 608 -7.74 39.12 74.23
CA LYS A 608 -8.80 38.83 73.27
C LYS A 608 -8.55 39.59 71.96
N GLY A 609 -8.23 38.84 70.92
CA GLY A 609 -7.87 39.37 69.60
C GLY A 609 -6.39 39.31 69.27
N VAL A 610 -5.52 38.85 70.18
CA VAL A 610 -4.13 38.52 69.86
C VAL A 610 -4.06 37.06 69.41
N GLU A 611 -3.54 36.83 68.20
CA GLU A 611 -3.33 35.50 67.66
C GLU A 611 -1.97 34.95 68.11
N PHE A 612 -1.99 33.82 68.83
CA PHE A 612 -0.80 33.12 69.29
C PHE A 612 -0.64 31.78 68.56
N GLU A 613 0.62 31.33 68.40
CA GLU A 613 0.89 29.93 68.06
C GLU A 613 0.51 29.05 69.26
N GLY A 614 -0.66 28.41 69.19
CA GLY A 614 -1.21 27.55 70.24
C GLY A 614 -2.28 28.23 71.09
N PRO A 615 -3.02 27.46 71.93
CA PRO A 615 -4.20 27.94 72.63
C PRO A 615 -3.87 28.74 73.91
N VAL A 616 -3.05 29.80 73.80
CA VAL A 616 -2.56 30.61 74.94
C VAL A 616 -3.70 31.24 75.74
N VAL A 617 -4.62 31.94 75.07
CA VAL A 617 -5.73 32.65 75.72
C VAL A 617 -6.67 31.67 76.42
N GLU A 618 -7.00 30.56 75.75
CA GLU A 618 -7.83 29.50 76.31
C GLU A 618 -7.14 28.80 77.49
N THR A 619 -5.81 28.65 77.42
CA THR A 619 -4.98 28.10 78.51
C THR A 619 -5.08 28.96 79.77
N ILE A 620 -5.02 30.30 79.63
CA ILE A 620 -5.18 31.23 80.76
C ILE A 620 -6.62 31.19 81.27
N HIS A 621 -7.61 31.19 80.38
CA HIS A 621 -9.03 31.14 80.72
C HIS A 621 -9.39 29.93 81.58
N GLN A 622 -8.97 28.74 81.13
CA GLN A 622 -9.24 27.48 81.82
C GLN A 622 -8.34 27.24 83.06
N SER A 623 -7.34 28.10 83.31
CA SER A 623 -6.44 27.93 84.47
C SER A 623 -7.15 28.09 85.84
N GLY A 624 -8.37 28.67 85.84
CA GLY A 624 -9.24 28.78 87.01
C GLY A 624 -10.16 27.58 87.24
N GLU A 625 -10.20 26.60 86.32
CA GLU A 625 -11.03 25.41 86.43
C GLU A 625 -10.55 24.44 87.52
N ARG A 626 -11.45 23.53 87.91
CA ARG A 626 -11.17 22.50 88.91
C ARG A 626 -11.36 21.13 88.28
N TRP A 627 -10.43 20.21 88.57
CA TRP A 627 -10.43 18.86 87.97
C TRP A 627 -11.77 18.11 88.13
N ASP A 628 -12.47 18.32 89.25
CA ASP A 628 -13.78 17.71 89.55
C ASP A 628 -14.99 18.32 88.82
N GLY A 629 -14.82 19.44 88.12
CA GLY A 629 -15.88 20.16 87.41
C GLY A 629 -16.59 21.25 88.22
N THR A 630 -16.07 21.60 89.41
CA THR A 630 -16.64 22.69 90.25
C THR A 630 -16.03 24.07 89.97
N GLY A 631 -15.30 24.21 88.86
CA GLY A 631 -14.72 25.46 88.39
C GLY A 631 -15.73 26.44 87.75
N PRO A 632 -15.29 27.65 87.37
CA PRO A 632 -16.15 28.72 86.85
C PRO A 632 -17.02 28.34 85.65
N ASP A 633 -16.48 27.57 84.70
CA ASP A 633 -17.14 27.15 83.46
C ASP A 633 -17.57 25.66 83.49
N GLY A 634 -17.31 24.97 84.61
CA GLY A 634 -17.74 23.60 84.85
C GLY A 634 -17.00 22.56 84.01
N LEU A 635 -15.80 22.88 83.51
CA LEU A 635 -14.99 21.92 82.76
C LEU A 635 -14.42 20.87 83.71
N LYS A 636 -14.50 19.60 83.32
CA LYS A 636 -14.12 18.46 84.16
C LYS A 636 -13.09 17.57 83.50
N GLY A 637 -12.08 17.14 84.27
CA GLY A 637 -11.07 16.18 83.83
C GLY A 637 -10.33 16.62 82.57
N GLU A 638 -10.27 15.74 81.58
CA GLU A 638 -9.56 15.96 80.31
C GLU A 638 -10.22 16.99 79.38
N ASN A 639 -11.42 17.48 79.70
CA ASN A 639 -12.02 18.60 78.98
C ASN A 639 -11.30 19.93 79.29
N ILE A 640 -10.45 19.96 80.32
CA ILE A 640 -9.54 21.06 80.61
C ILE A 640 -8.25 20.83 79.79
N LEU A 641 -7.82 21.84 79.04
CA LEU A 641 -6.60 21.77 78.22
C LEU A 641 -5.41 21.28 79.06
N MET A 642 -4.58 20.41 78.47
CA MET A 642 -3.37 19.93 79.15
C MET A 642 -2.48 21.09 79.58
N THR A 643 -2.33 22.08 78.70
CA THR A 643 -1.60 23.32 78.97
C THR A 643 -2.19 24.12 80.15
N ALA A 644 -3.52 24.17 80.29
CA ALA A 644 -4.18 24.84 81.41
C ALA A 644 -3.97 24.11 82.73
N ARG A 645 -4.07 22.77 82.71
CA ARG A 645 -3.78 21.92 83.88
C ARG A 645 -2.36 22.10 84.38
N ILE A 646 -1.39 22.13 83.46
CA ILE A 646 0.02 22.40 83.78
C ILE A 646 0.19 23.81 84.38
N LEU A 647 -0.41 24.81 83.75
CA LEU A 647 -0.31 26.20 84.20
C LEU A 647 -0.90 26.41 85.59
N THR A 648 -2.03 25.78 85.91
CA THR A 648 -2.65 25.84 87.24
C THR A 648 -1.74 25.27 88.32
N ILE A 649 -1.08 24.13 88.07
CA ILE A 649 -0.13 23.55 89.03
C ILE A 649 1.11 24.43 89.20
N ALA A 650 1.68 24.93 88.10
CA ALA A 650 2.83 25.82 88.17
C ALA A 650 2.51 27.08 88.98
N LYS A 651 1.34 27.69 88.74
CA LYS A 651 0.85 28.85 89.47
C LYS A 651 0.65 28.57 90.95
N GLU A 652 -0.05 27.49 91.31
CA GLU A 652 -0.31 27.16 92.72
C GLU A 652 0.97 26.79 93.45
N PHE A 653 1.90 26.08 92.81
CA PHE A 653 3.21 25.78 93.37
C PHE A 653 3.98 27.07 93.70
N ILE A 654 4.12 27.99 92.73
CA ILE A 654 4.79 29.28 92.96
C ILE A 654 4.11 30.07 94.08
N ASN A 655 2.79 30.02 94.15
CA ASN A 655 1.99 30.64 95.18
C ASN A 655 2.29 30.12 96.60
N LEU A 656 2.53 28.82 96.77
CA LEU A 656 2.82 28.18 98.06
C LEU A 656 4.28 28.42 98.52
N VAL A 657 5.22 28.48 97.58
CA VAL A 657 6.66 28.55 97.88
C VAL A 657 7.22 29.98 97.87
N SER A 658 6.43 30.95 97.41
CA SER A 658 6.82 32.37 97.42
C SER A 658 6.37 33.07 98.72
N PRO A 659 7.13 34.04 99.26
CA PRO A 659 6.75 34.77 100.47
C PRO A 659 5.44 35.56 100.28
N ARG A 660 4.51 35.45 101.23
CA ARG A 660 3.25 36.23 101.26
C ARG A 660 3.18 37.13 102.49
N THR A 661 2.37 38.18 102.42
CA THR A 661 2.25 39.12 103.53
C THR A 661 1.52 38.48 104.72
N GLY A 662 2.29 38.09 105.75
CA GLY A 662 1.78 37.49 106.99
C GLY A 662 2.00 35.98 107.14
N GLU A 663 2.52 35.29 106.12
CA GLU A 663 2.76 33.83 106.14
C GLU A 663 4.16 33.50 105.57
N PRO A 664 4.96 32.63 106.22
CA PRO A 664 6.23 32.17 105.67
C PRO A 664 6.00 31.27 104.43
N PRO A 665 6.90 31.27 103.43
CA PRO A 665 6.81 30.34 102.30
C PRO A 665 6.91 28.89 102.78
N MET A 666 6.16 27.99 102.14
CA MET A 666 6.27 26.56 102.40
C MET A 666 7.59 26.01 101.84
N SER A 667 8.12 24.97 102.47
CA SER A 667 9.18 24.15 101.85
C SER A 667 8.67 23.48 100.57
N PHE A 668 9.56 23.09 99.65
CA PHE A 668 9.14 22.43 98.41
C PHE A 668 8.40 21.11 98.68
N ASP A 669 8.82 20.36 99.71
CA ASP A 669 8.18 19.12 100.13
C ASP A 669 6.78 19.36 100.70
N GLU A 670 6.60 20.41 101.52
CA GLU A 670 5.28 20.79 102.05
C GLU A 670 4.35 21.27 100.93
N ALA A 671 4.85 22.07 99.99
CA ALA A 671 4.06 22.54 98.85
C ALA A 671 3.66 21.37 97.92
N ALA A 672 4.56 20.41 97.68
CA ALA A 672 4.25 19.21 96.91
C ALA A 672 3.18 18.35 97.61
N ALA A 673 3.30 18.18 98.93
CA ALA A 673 2.31 17.46 99.74
C ALA A 673 0.93 18.14 99.70
N GLU A 674 0.88 19.47 99.81
CA GLU A 674 -0.36 20.26 99.73
C GLU A 674 -1.05 20.10 98.37
N LEU A 675 -0.29 20.21 97.27
CA LEU A 675 -0.83 19.98 95.92
C LEU A 675 -1.36 18.55 95.76
N MET A 676 -0.65 17.56 96.29
CA MET A 676 -1.04 16.15 96.19
C MET A 676 -2.29 15.83 97.04
N MET A 677 -2.51 16.50 98.18
CA MET A 677 -3.74 16.35 98.97
C MET A 677 -4.99 16.81 98.20
N GLN A 678 -4.83 17.77 97.28
CA GLN A 678 -5.90 18.30 96.44
C GLN A 678 -5.96 17.63 95.06
N ALA A 679 -5.18 16.56 94.82
CA ALA A 679 -5.17 15.81 93.57
C ALA A 679 -6.50 15.09 93.32
N ASN A 680 -6.88 15.00 92.05
CA ASN A 680 -8.15 14.43 91.57
C ASN A 680 -9.43 15.12 92.08
N THR A 681 -9.31 16.24 92.80
CA THR A 681 -10.43 17.09 93.21
C THR A 681 -10.26 18.48 92.62
N ARG A 682 -9.29 19.26 93.11
CA ARG A 682 -8.95 20.57 92.55
C ARG A 682 -8.01 20.44 91.36
N PHE A 683 -7.05 19.51 91.43
CA PHE A 683 -5.92 19.45 90.52
C PHE A 683 -5.79 18.09 89.80
N ASP A 684 -5.29 18.11 88.56
CA ASP A 684 -4.85 16.89 87.88
C ASP A 684 -3.57 16.35 88.55
N ARG A 685 -3.52 15.04 88.82
CA ARG A 685 -2.35 14.39 89.42
C ARG A 685 -1.14 14.31 88.49
N HIS A 686 -1.34 14.34 87.18
CA HIS A 686 -0.23 14.13 86.22
C HIS A 686 0.78 15.28 86.23
N PRO A 687 0.37 16.57 86.15
CA PRO A 687 1.31 17.67 86.25
C PRO A 687 1.96 17.79 87.64
N ILE A 688 1.27 17.40 88.72
CA ILE A 688 1.86 17.32 90.07
C ILE A 688 2.98 16.27 90.11
N SER A 689 2.75 15.10 89.52
CA SER A 689 3.76 14.03 89.47
C SER A 689 4.99 14.44 88.67
N ALA A 690 4.79 15.14 87.54
CA ALA A 690 5.86 15.69 86.73
C ALA A 690 6.64 16.79 87.47
N LEU A 691 5.96 17.66 88.22
CA LEU A 691 6.60 18.66 89.08
C LEU A 691 7.50 18.02 90.14
N ILE A 692 6.99 17.01 90.85
CA ILE A 692 7.76 16.26 91.87
C ILE A 692 8.97 15.59 91.22
N ASN A 693 8.78 14.91 90.09
CA ASN A 693 9.88 14.25 89.38
C ASN A 693 10.98 15.24 88.95
N TYR A 694 10.59 16.41 88.44
CA TYR A 694 11.55 17.45 88.07
C TYR A 694 12.31 18.00 89.30
N MET A 695 11.63 18.19 90.42
CA MET A 695 12.25 18.65 91.67
C MET A 695 13.28 17.64 92.20
N ASP A 696 12.90 16.36 92.30
CA ASP A 696 13.72 15.32 92.93
C ASP A 696 14.84 14.80 92.03
N ASN A 697 14.58 14.67 90.71
CA ASN A 697 15.45 13.94 89.79
C ASN A 697 16.12 14.80 88.71
N ARG A 698 15.69 16.06 88.51
CA ARG A 698 16.25 16.97 87.49
C ARG A 698 16.92 18.23 88.07
N GLY A 699 17.19 18.22 89.37
CA GLY A 699 17.84 19.35 90.07
C GLY A 699 16.94 20.57 90.28
N GLY A 700 15.62 20.39 90.21
CA GLY A 700 14.67 21.49 90.37
C GLY A 700 14.75 22.19 91.73
N ILE A 701 15.00 21.44 92.82
CA ILE A 701 15.16 21.99 94.19
C ILE A 701 16.32 22.99 94.25
N GLU A 702 17.49 22.64 93.70
CA GLU A 702 18.66 23.53 93.66
C GLU A 702 18.36 24.76 92.80
N LYS A 703 17.82 24.53 91.59
CA LYS A 703 17.53 25.58 90.61
C LYS A 703 16.53 26.62 91.13
N TRP A 704 15.51 26.18 91.87
CA TRP A 704 14.41 27.03 92.33
C TRP A 704 14.54 27.49 93.78
N SER A 705 15.61 27.13 94.49
CA SER A 705 15.90 27.56 95.86
C SER A 705 15.74 29.08 96.09
N ALA A 706 16.03 29.90 95.07
CA ALA A 706 15.84 31.35 95.12
C ALA A 706 14.37 31.79 95.25
N PHE A 707 13.39 30.94 94.94
CA PHE A 707 11.96 31.28 94.99
C PHE A 707 11.46 31.60 96.40
N GLN A 708 12.08 30.99 97.42
CA GLN A 708 11.74 31.15 98.84
C GLN A 708 12.40 32.39 99.47
N SER A 709 13.33 33.05 98.78
CA SER A 709 14.00 34.26 99.28
C SER A 709 13.13 35.50 99.07
N LYS A 710 13.10 36.42 100.05
CA LYS A 710 12.60 37.79 99.84
C LYS A 710 13.65 38.53 99.01
N SER A 711 13.37 38.78 97.73
CA SER A 711 14.21 39.62 96.86
C SER A 711 14.10 41.08 97.24
#